data_AF-A0A1I5EX81-F1
#
_entry.id   AF-A0A1I5EX81-F1
#
_cell.length_a   1.000
_cell.length_b   1.000
_cell.length_c   1.000
_cell.angle_alpha   90.00
_cell.angle_beta   90.00
_cell.angle_gamma   90.00
#
_symmetry.space_group_name_H-M   'P 1'
#
loop_
_entity.id
_entity.type
_entity.pdbx_description
1 polymer ?
#
loop_
_entity_poly.entity_id
_entity_poly.type
_entity_poly.pdbx_seq_one_letter_code
_entity_poly.pdbx_strand_id
1 'polypeptide(L)'
;MTKNISLVELAEQMGVHPDDLDEHGVLKPYVAPELAPYPPAEYPDTEQPTRCDPAPGDEPLSTPRVGWCPSGSINSGICTPFNNVRPNWMGYYPSATASLRIDEMILPGTHNSGMDKQAPYSNSYETCQDVSPHSQLQTGIRVLDLRVEFFFGYPVGDAKRFMIYHSLNSRRTIEGDCLQAAINLYTAYGNEVVILDFHQFKNFTDTAHRELATVIKNRLGSRLIEPKWNVLTLRQLWALQKNVVIAYNHSQRDPLFWPGVNQRWIQKNMPSSSELKSFIDQVGNEIKPEYELRSIQAHKYTKVGQPDDMSPDVMNWFAAGADDSPIMKFYIINTDWSLRHRHIDNCIHANSFRSKFRTSAYLTPRDLVANGYIPHGYRAIALETYNGNWLASMTLPMNGTANATLLIICKAQLNTTLHVSNSDFLINSMTLAQGNLLLFIYDSSQGKWVTQPAMVYSPNTSGDNVPVVRVDEKFIRYRTEDYNWTDHINLTTAAPIYSYVEISSEITAIEGWHSQIHRRADQRVYRCQRGDRYLFMYNSQSRWEAVKTPIHSYGAAQAGTQMIDTGTEETRVHFRDGDWVREITLPVTAWQDDEVILTSNATLTATVMGSNLETGASVQLKKGDTLIFRYIASTRKWRRHLSASKESAAED
;
A
#
# COMPACT_ATOMS: atom_id res chain seq x y z
N MET A 1 37.86 12.93 -54.52
CA MET A 1 36.75 13.88 -54.39
C MET A 1 36.15 13.69 -53.00
N THR A 2 36.54 14.52 -52.05
CA THR A 2 35.88 14.64 -50.75
C THR A 2 34.50 15.25 -51.01
N LYS A 3 33.44 14.51 -50.70
CA LYS A 3 32.07 15.02 -50.77
C LYS A 3 31.99 16.21 -49.80
N ASN A 4 31.72 17.42 -50.28
CA ASN A 4 31.42 18.56 -49.41
C ASN A 4 30.09 18.23 -48.71
N ILE A 5 30.19 17.73 -47.48
CA ILE A 5 29.05 17.54 -46.59
C ILE A 5 28.56 18.94 -46.21
N SER A 6 27.26 19.20 -46.36
CA SER A 6 26.68 20.49 -45.96
C SER A 6 26.82 20.71 -44.45
N LEU A 7 26.84 21.95 -43.97
CA LEU A 7 26.90 22.23 -42.53
C LEU A 7 25.70 21.64 -41.77
N VAL A 8 24.56 21.49 -42.44
CA VAL A 8 23.36 20.81 -41.93
C VAL A 8 23.60 19.30 -41.81
N GLU A 9 24.11 18.63 -42.84
CA GLU A 9 24.47 17.21 -42.75
C GLU A 9 25.61 16.97 -41.74
N LEU A 10 26.53 17.93 -41.57
CA LEU A 10 27.59 17.86 -40.56
C LEU A 10 27.00 18.03 -39.16
N ALA A 11 26.06 18.95 -38.96
CA ALA A 11 25.37 19.15 -37.70
C ALA A 11 24.49 17.95 -37.31
N GLU A 12 23.73 17.39 -38.25
CA GLU A 12 23.01 16.13 -38.05
C GLU A 12 23.98 14.99 -37.71
N GLN A 13 25.13 14.91 -38.39
CA GLN A 13 26.20 13.98 -38.03
C GLN A 13 26.81 14.30 -36.66
N MET A 14 26.78 15.54 -36.18
CA MET A 14 27.23 15.95 -34.84
C MET A 14 26.14 15.79 -33.76
N GLY A 15 24.93 15.37 -34.15
CA GLY A 15 23.78 15.23 -33.26
C GLY A 15 23.16 16.56 -32.85
N VAL A 16 23.36 17.62 -33.64
CA VAL A 16 22.78 18.95 -33.46
C VAL A 16 21.60 19.11 -34.42
N HIS A 17 20.44 19.55 -33.93
CA HIS A 17 19.27 19.73 -34.78
C HIS A 17 19.52 20.89 -35.78
N PRO A 18 19.13 20.78 -37.06
CA PRO A 18 19.35 21.83 -38.06
C PRO A 18 18.82 23.21 -37.64
N ASP A 19 17.71 23.25 -36.90
CA ASP A 19 17.11 24.49 -36.40
C ASP A 19 17.95 25.21 -35.33
N ASP A 20 18.87 24.50 -34.67
CA ASP A 20 19.78 25.07 -33.67
C ASP A 20 20.98 25.77 -34.31
N LEU A 21 21.07 25.79 -35.63
CA LEU A 21 22.15 26.45 -36.37
C LEU A 21 21.68 27.77 -36.98
N ASP A 22 22.54 28.78 -36.99
CA ASP A 22 22.34 30.01 -37.77
C ASP A 22 22.59 29.78 -39.26
N GLU A 23 22.40 30.83 -40.06
CA GLU A 23 22.63 30.81 -41.52
C GLU A 23 24.08 30.49 -41.91
N HIS A 24 25.00 30.45 -40.94
CA HIS A 24 26.41 30.11 -41.10
C HIS A 24 26.76 28.74 -40.51
N GLY A 25 25.78 27.96 -40.04
CA GLY A 25 26.01 26.62 -39.47
C GLY A 25 26.63 26.64 -38.07
N VAL A 26 26.58 27.78 -37.37
CA VAL A 26 27.04 27.92 -35.98
C VAL A 26 25.86 27.69 -35.05
N LEU A 27 26.09 26.98 -33.94
CA LEU A 27 25.06 26.78 -32.92
C LEU A 27 24.57 28.14 -32.42
N LYS A 28 23.28 28.42 -32.59
CA LYS A 28 22.62 29.62 -32.09
C LYS A 28 22.82 29.70 -30.57
N PRO A 29 23.03 30.91 -30.02
CA PRO A 29 22.91 31.11 -28.59
C PRO A 29 21.55 30.59 -28.13
N TYR A 30 21.56 29.63 -27.20
CA TYR A 30 20.32 29.10 -26.64
C TYR A 30 19.52 30.24 -25.98
N VAL A 31 18.29 30.45 -26.44
CA VAL A 31 17.32 31.33 -25.78
C VAL A 31 16.46 30.45 -24.89
N ALA A 32 16.58 30.62 -23.57
CA ALA A 32 15.71 29.92 -22.64
C ALA A 32 14.24 30.25 -22.95
N PRO A 33 13.32 29.27 -22.96
CA PRO A 33 11.91 29.57 -23.04
C PRO A 33 11.56 30.47 -21.86
N GLU A 34 10.88 31.59 -22.12
CA GLU A 34 10.32 32.41 -21.05
C GLU A 34 9.23 31.61 -20.35
N LEU A 35 9.60 31.00 -19.23
CA LEU A 35 8.62 30.44 -18.31
C LEU A 35 7.89 31.62 -17.67
N ALA A 36 6.57 31.68 -17.83
CA ALA A 36 5.77 32.69 -17.17
C ALA A 36 6.11 32.70 -15.67
N PRO A 37 6.32 33.88 -15.05
CA PRO A 37 6.60 33.95 -13.62
C PRO A 37 5.48 33.25 -12.88
N TYR A 38 5.85 32.24 -12.10
CA TYR A 38 4.91 31.47 -11.30
C TYR A 38 4.21 32.44 -10.35
N PRO A 39 2.89 32.61 -10.41
CA PRO A 39 2.24 33.51 -9.48
C PRO A 39 2.40 32.93 -8.06
N PRO A 40 2.82 33.72 -7.06
CA PRO A 40 2.70 33.33 -5.65
C PRO A 40 1.23 33.34 -5.18
N ALA A 41 0.27 33.54 -6.08
CA ALA A 41 -1.14 33.68 -5.73
C ALA A 41 -1.82 32.32 -5.64
N GLU A 42 -2.60 32.15 -4.57
CA GLU A 42 -3.67 31.16 -4.51
C GLU A 42 -4.49 31.24 -5.80
N TYR A 43 -4.45 30.18 -6.61
CA TYR A 43 -5.45 30.00 -7.64
C TYR A 43 -6.81 30.04 -6.93
N PRO A 44 -7.79 30.80 -7.42
CA PRO A 44 -9.06 30.94 -6.73
C PRO A 44 -9.64 29.56 -6.52
N ASP A 45 -9.81 29.21 -5.24
CA ASP A 45 -10.51 28.03 -4.76
C ASP A 45 -12.00 28.24 -5.02
N THR A 46 -12.36 28.33 -6.30
CA THR A 46 -13.74 28.42 -6.75
C THR A 46 -14.05 27.14 -7.49
N GLU A 47 -14.34 26.09 -6.73
CA GLU A 47 -15.56 25.33 -6.91
C GLU A 47 -15.85 24.57 -5.62
N GLN A 48 -16.74 25.16 -4.80
CA GLN A 48 -17.55 24.37 -3.89
C GLN A 48 -18.21 23.24 -4.70
N PRO A 49 -18.35 22.02 -4.15
CA PRO A 49 -19.01 20.92 -4.84
C PRO A 49 -20.51 21.19 -4.94
N THR A 50 -20.92 22.07 -5.85
CA THR A 50 -22.31 22.23 -6.24
C THR A 50 -22.60 21.21 -7.33
N ARG A 51 -23.49 20.27 -7.02
CA ARG A 51 -24.20 19.46 -8.02
C ARG A 51 -24.87 20.39 -9.03
N CYS A 52 -24.23 20.60 -10.16
CA CYS A 52 -24.88 21.09 -11.37
C CYS A 52 -24.52 20.11 -12.48
N ASP A 53 -25.52 19.38 -12.98
CA ASP A 53 -25.37 18.60 -14.19
C ASP A 53 -25.04 19.55 -15.35
N PRO A 54 -24.07 19.22 -16.23
CA PRO A 54 -23.67 20.09 -17.32
C PRO A 54 -24.75 20.17 -18.41
N ALA A 55 -24.85 21.34 -19.05
CA ALA A 55 -25.70 21.54 -20.21
C ALA A 55 -25.22 20.69 -21.41
N PRO A 56 -26.10 20.28 -22.34
CA PRO A 56 -25.71 19.46 -23.49
C PRO A 56 -24.83 20.29 -24.44
N GLY A 57 -23.53 20.02 -24.46
CA GLY A 57 -22.56 20.69 -25.33
C GLY A 57 -21.33 21.26 -24.61
N ASP A 58 -21.37 21.36 -23.27
CA ASP A 58 -20.19 21.69 -22.48
C ASP A 58 -19.39 20.41 -22.20
N GLU A 59 -18.24 20.27 -22.85
CA GLU A 59 -17.20 19.34 -22.39
C GLU A 59 -16.90 19.70 -20.92
N PRO A 60 -17.00 18.74 -19.98
CA PRO A 60 -16.80 19.05 -18.58
C PRO A 60 -15.39 19.62 -18.38
N LEU A 61 -15.27 20.77 -17.71
CA LEU A 61 -14.02 21.48 -17.38
C LEU A 61 -12.99 20.63 -16.61
N SER A 62 -13.31 19.36 -16.30
CA SER A 62 -12.52 18.37 -15.58
C SER A 62 -11.74 17.39 -16.48
N THR A 63 -11.76 17.55 -17.81
CA THR A 63 -10.98 16.71 -18.73
C THR A 63 -9.67 17.40 -19.16
N PRO A 64 -8.53 16.69 -19.16
CA PRO A 64 -7.30 17.24 -19.71
C PRO A 64 -7.46 17.58 -21.20
N ARG A 65 -7.06 18.79 -21.62
CA ARG A 65 -7.14 19.20 -23.03
C ARG A 65 -6.13 18.43 -23.88
N VAL A 66 -6.49 18.20 -25.15
CA VAL A 66 -5.85 17.26 -26.12
C VAL A 66 -4.31 17.35 -26.18
N GLY A 67 -3.66 16.18 -26.14
CA GLY A 67 -2.20 16.00 -26.12
C GLY A 67 -1.58 15.59 -27.46
N TRP A 68 -1.55 16.46 -28.46
CA TRP A 68 -0.83 16.19 -29.72
C TRP A 68 -0.08 17.43 -30.21
N CYS A 69 1.18 17.28 -30.63
CA CYS A 69 1.95 18.34 -31.30
C CYS A 69 3.15 17.76 -32.09
N PRO A 70 2.94 16.92 -33.11
CA PRO A 70 4.04 16.50 -33.96
C PRO A 70 4.40 17.68 -34.87
N SER A 71 5.66 18.14 -34.78
CA SER A 71 6.28 19.25 -35.53
C SER A 71 6.09 20.70 -35.00
N GLY A 72 5.84 20.92 -33.71
CA GLY A 72 5.50 22.27 -33.19
C GLY A 72 6.64 23.31 -33.10
N SER A 73 6.25 24.60 -33.16
CA SER A 73 7.02 25.81 -32.82
C SER A 73 6.16 26.78 -31.95
N ILE A 74 6.69 27.53 -30.95
CA ILE A 74 5.95 28.44 -30.02
C ILE A 74 5.87 29.90 -30.47
N ASN A 75 6.94 30.47 -31.02
CA ASN A 75 6.82 31.47 -32.08
C ASN A 75 6.98 30.79 -33.45
N SER A 76 7.96 29.92 -33.73
CA SER A 76 9.29 29.69 -33.16
C SER A 76 9.43 29.00 -31.79
N GLY A 77 9.47 27.66 -31.76
CA GLY A 77 10.14 26.89 -30.69
C GLY A 77 9.31 26.13 -29.66
N ILE A 78 8.71 24.99 -30.08
CA ILE A 78 8.31 23.78 -29.34
C ILE A 78 7.03 23.79 -28.45
N CYS A 79 5.89 24.12 -29.09
CA CYS A 79 4.48 24.08 -28.64
C CYS A 79 4.10 24.92 -27.39
N THR A 80 3.29 25.98 -27.55
CA THR A 80 2.89 26.89 -26.45
C THR A 80 2.26 26.03 -25.36
N PRO A 81 2.52 26.29 -24.05
CA PRO A 81 1.79 25.59 -23.01
C PRO A 81 0.31 25.86 -23.22
N PHE A 82 -0.47 24.79 -23.39
CA PHE A 82 -1.91 24.89 -23.25
C PHE A 82 -2.19 25.27 -21.79
N ASN A 83 -3.31 25.92 -21.56
CA ASN A 83 -3.84 26.28 -20.24
C ASN A 83 -4.20 25.06 -19.36
N ASN A 84 -3.54 23.92 -19.55
CA ASN A 84 -3.60 22.82 -18.60
C ASN A 84 -2.97 23.30 -17.29
N VAL A 85 -3.68 23.02 -16.21
CA VAL A 85 -3.22 23.35 -14.87
C VAL A 85 -2.15 22.33 -14.49
N ARG A 86 -0.88 22.74 -14.55
CA ARG A 86 0.29 21.88 -14.27
C ARG A 86 0.68 21.76 -12.79
N PRO A 87 0.54 22.78 -11.92
CA PRO A 87 1.06 22.67 -10.56
C PRO A 87 0.35 21.61 -9.71
N ASN A 88 -0.96 21.43 -9.95
CA ASN A 88 -1.82 20.46 -9.24
C ASN A 88 -2.62 19.58 -10.20
N TRP A 89 -2.03 19.17 -11.32
CA TRP A 89 -2.74 18.46 -12.39
C TRP A 89 -3.35 17.13 -11.94
N MET A 90 -2.74 16.42 -10.99
CA MET A 90 -3.29 15.13 -10.54
C MET A 90 -4.59 15.34 -9.79
N GLY A 91 -4.65 16.30 -8.88
CA GLY A 91 -5.86 16.65 -8.15
C GLY A 91 -6.89 17.41 -8.99
N TYR A 92 -6.44 18.25 -9.92
CA TYR A 92 -7.29 19.09 -10.77
C TYR A 92 -8.02 18.28 -11.86
N TYR A 93 -7.38 17.23 -12.40
CA TYR A 93 -7.97 16.33 -13.40
C TYR A 93 -8.23 14.92 -12.82
N PRO A 94 -9.12 14.77 -11.82
CA PRO A 94 -9.34 13.48 -11.16
C PRO A 94 -9.92 12.42 -12.09
N SER A 95 -10.57 12.83 -13.19
CA SER A 95 -11.05 11.94 -14.25
C SER A 95 -9.89 11.20 -14.95
N ALA A 96 -8.70 11.80 -15.01
CA ALA A 96 -7.53 11.23 -15.64
C ALA A 96 -6.62 10.46 -14.68
N THR A 97 -6.70 10.70 -13.36
CA THR A 97 -5.67 10.27 -12.41
C THR A 97 -6.20 9.46 -11.23
N ALA A 98 -7.36 9.82 -10.68
CA ALA A 98 -7.80 9.37 -9.37
C ALA A 98 -7.99 7.84 -9.29
N SER A 99 -8.35 7.22 -10.42
CA SER A 99 -8.61 5.78 -10.54
C SER A 99 -7.38 4.93 -10.85
N LEU A 100 -6.20 5.55 -11.02
CA LEU A 100 -4.95 4.85 -11.33
C LEU A 100 -4.12 4.63 -10.07
N ARG A 101 -3.41 3.50 -10.01
CA ARG A 101 -2.29 3.32 -9.06
C ARG A 101 -1.05 4.04 -9.55
N ILE A 102 -0.10 4.28 -8.64
CA ILE A 102 1.18 4.93 -8.99
C ILE A 102 1.91 4.19 -10.10
N ASP A 103 1.95 2.85 -10.04
CA ASP A 103 2.63 2.02 -11.05
C ASP A 103 1.90 1.92 -12.39
N GLU A 104 0.65 2.39 -12.45
CA GLU A 104 -0.17 2.47 -13.66
C GLU A 104 -0.15 3.87 -14.29
N MET A 105 0.43 4.87 -13.63
CA MET A 105 0.49 6.23 -14.15
C MET A 105 1.55 6.38 -15.27
N ILE A 106 1.33 7.36 -16.14
CA ILE A 106 2.32 7.93 -17.04
C ILE A 106 2.80 9.23 -16.40
N LEU A 107 4.01 9.24 -15.86
CA LEU A 107 4.56 10.33 -15.08
C LEU A 107 5.71 11.00 -15.84
N PRO A 108 5.68 12.34 -15.98
CA PRO A 108 6.82 13.08 -16.48
C PRO A 108 7.92 13.11 -15.41
N GLY A 109 9.09 12.61 -15.78
CA GLY A 109 10.28 12.59 -14.96
C GLY A 109 11.42 13.40 -15.58
N THR A 110 12.41 13.69 -14.76
CA THR A 110 13.61 14.45 -15.15
C THR A 110 14.82 13.60 -14.86
N HIS A 111 15.72 13.44 -15.83
CA HIS A 111 17.03 12.83 -15.59
C HIS A 111 17.93 13.82 -14.83
N ASN A 112 18.72 13.31 -13.87
CA ASN A 112 19.70 14.11 -13.11
C ASN A 112 19.07 15.40 -12.53
N SER A 113 17.91 15.30 -11.87
CA SER A 113 17.02 16.44 -11.62
C SER A 113 17.64 17.64 -10.90
N GLY A 114 18.66 17.42 -10.06
CA GLY A 114 19.36 18.50 -9.36
C GLY A 114 20.60 19.05 -10.06
N MET A 115 20.87 18.64 -11.31
CA MET A 115 21.89 19.20 -12.19
C MET A 115 21.24 20.23 -13.12
N ASP A 116 20.89 21.39 -12.56
CA ASP A 116 20.14 22.45 -13.25
C ASP A 116 20.89 23.79 -13.31
N LYS A 117 20.46 24.68 -14.21
CA LYS A 117 21.07 26.00 -14.41
C LYS A 117 20.95 26.93 -13.21
N GLN A 118 20.00 26.71 -12.29
CA GLN A 118 19.79 27.53 -11.09
C GLN A 118 20.51 26.97 -9.87
N ALA A 119 21.25 25.86 -10.01
CA ALA A 119 22.01 25.28 -8.91
C ALA A 119 23.19 26.19 -8.52
N PRO A 120 23.63 26.19 -7.25
CA PRO A 120 24.77 27.00 -6.83
C PRO A 120 26.08 26.66 -7.58
N TYR A 121 26.17 25.47 -8.17
CA TYR A 121 27.17 25.13 -9.17
C TYR A 121 26.51 24.46 -10.39
N SER A 122 26.87 24.93 -11.58
CA SER A 122 26.34 24.46 -12.86
C SER A 122 27.43 24.58 -13.94
N ASN A 123 27.46 23.66 -14.91
CA ASN A 123 28.34 23.71 -16.07
C ASN A 123 27.66 23.09 -17.30
N SER A 124 28.14 23.38 -18.51
CA SER A 124 27.51 22.90 -19.75
C SER A 124 27.59 21.40 -20.01
N TYR A 125 28.49 20.67 -19.33
CA TYR A 125 28.77 19.26 -19.60
C TYR A 125 27.92 18.31 -18.76
N GLU A 126 27.31 18.79 -17.68
CA GLU A 126 26.54 17.94 -16.75
C GLU A 126 25.17 18.53 -16.41
N THR A 127 24.95 19.82 -16.67
CA THR A 127 23.66 20.47 -16.45
C THR A 127 22.67 20.05 -17.52
N CYS A 128 21.60 19.40 -17.11
CA CYS A 128 20.57 18.83 -17.97
C CYS A 128 19.16 19.36 -17.71
N GLN A 129 18.99 20.26 -16.74
CA GLN A 129 17.69 20.88 -16.43
C GLN A 129 17.80 22.41 -16.41
N ASP A 130 16.72 23.10 -16.80
CA ASP A 130 16.72 24.58 -16.84
C ASP A 130 16.47 25.20 -15.46
N VAL A 131 15.74 24.52 -14.59
CA VAL A 131 15.24 25.08 -13.32
C VAL A 131 15.42 24.12 -12.14
N SER A 132 15.32 24.66 -10.93
CA SER A 132 15.45 23.90 -9.69
C SER A 132 14.43 22.75 -9.55
N PRO A 133 14.71 21.72 -8.71
CA PRO A 133 13.75 20.67 -8.37
C PRO A 133 12.38 21.22 -7.91
N HIS A 134 12.37 22.33 -7.16
CA HIS A 134 11.12 23.00 -6.77
C HIS A 134 10.31 23.45 -7.99
N SER A 135 10.93 24.21 -8.89
CA SER A 135 10.27 24.71 -10.10
C SER A 135 9.86 23.59 -11.06
N GLN A 136 10.64 22.51 -11.14
CA GLN A 136 10.27 21.31 -11.92
C GLN A 136 8.93 20.73 -11.42
N LEU A 137 8.80 20.52 -10.11
CA LEU A 137 7.56 20.02 -9.51
C LEU A 137 6.38 20.99 -9.69
N GLN A 138 6.60 22.29 -9.52
CA GLN A 138 5.56 23.32 -9.76
C GLN A 138 5.14 23.41 -11.23
N THR A 139 5.94 22.90 -12.16
CA THR A 139 5.62 22.86 -13.60
C THR A 139 5.05 21.51 -14.05
N GLY A 140 4.76 20.60 -13.12
CA GLY A 140 4.05 19.35 -13.40
C GLY A 140 4.93 18.10 -13.49
N ILE A 141 6.25 18.21 -13.31
CA ILE A 141 7.13 17.04 -13.10
C ILE A 141 6.70 16.31 -11.83
N ARG A 142 6.70 14.98 -11.86
CA ARG A 142 6.29 14.15 -10.69
C ARG A 142 7.32 13.08 -10.33
N VAL A 143 8.41 12.95 -11.10
CA VAL A 143 9.52 12.07 -10.76
C VAL A 143 10.84 12.83 -10.85
N LEU A 144 11.62 12.79 -9.77
CA LEU A 144 12.96 13.37 -9.71
C LEU A 144 14.00 12.24 -9.59
N ASP A 145 14.90 12.12 -10.57
CA ASP A 145 16.07 11.23 -10.56
C ASP A 145 17.21 11.89 -9.78
N LEU A 146 17.45 11.37 -8.57
CA LEU A 146 18.40 11.91 -7.60
C LEU A 146 19.63 11.00 -7.49
N ARG A 147 20.79 11.57 -7.80
CA ARG A 147 22.10 10.96 -7.55
C ARG A 147 22.76 11.70 -6.40
N VAL A 148 23.12 11.00 -5.33
CA VAL A 148 23.53 11.60 -4.05
C VAL A 148 24.96 11.27 -3.68
N GLU A 149 25.74 12.28 -3.34
CA GLU A 149 27.09 12.15 -2.78
C GLU A 149 27.07 12.44 -1.28
N PHE A 150 27.73 11.56 -0.52
CA PHE A 150 27.93 11.72 0.92
C PHE A 150 29.24 12.42 1.24
N PHE A 151 29.17 13.46 2.08
CA PHE A 151 30.33 14.24 2.52
C PHE A 151 30.57 14.07 4.03
N PHE A 152 31.49 13.18 4.39
CA PHE A 152 31.83 12.89 5.79
C PHE A 152 32.40 14.09 6.56
N GLY A 153 32.95 15.10 5.86
CA GLY A 153 33.60 16.26 6.45
C GLY A 153 32.65 17.28 7.10
N TYR A 154 31.34 17.19 6.88
CA TYR A 154 30.35 18.03 7.57
C TYR A 154 29.81 17.33 8.83
N PRO A 155 29.43 18.05 9.90
CA PRO A 155 28.87 17.45 11.11
C PRO A 155 27.56 16.69 10.86
N VAL A 156 27.34 15.55 11.53
CA VAL A 156 26.08 14.78 11.46
C VAL A 156 24.87 15.70 11.65
N GLY A 157 23.89 15.57 10.76
CA GLY A 157 22.71 16.45 10.74
C GLY A 157 22.86 17.74 9.90
N ASP A 158 24.03 18.06 9.37
CA ASP A 158 24.19 19.13 8.38
C ASP A 158 23.69 18.66 7.00
N ALA A 159 22.77 19.41 6.38
CA ALA A 159 22.21 19.11 5.06
C ALA A 159 23.28 18.96 3.95
N LYS A 160 24.44 19.61 4.09
CA LYS A 160 25.57 19.49 3.14
C LYS A 160 26.22 18.11 3.14
N ARG A 161 25.87 17.24 4.09
CA ARG A 161 26.33 15.84 4.07
C ARG A 161 25.75 15.06 2.90
N PHE A 162 24.60 15.45 2.36
CA PHE A 162 23.92 14.76 1.27
C PHE A 162 23.60 15.75 0.16
N MET A 163 24.47 15.80 -0.85
CA MET A 163 24.32 16.73 -1.96
C MET A 163 24.17 16.00 -3.30
N ILE A 164 23.54 16.65 -4.27
CA ILE A 164 23.38 16.12 -5.62
C ILE A 164 24.72 16.13 -6.36
N TYR A 165 24.99 15.06 -7.10
CA TYR A 165 26.19 14.90 -7.90
C TYR A 165 25.93 14.25 -9.26
N HIS A 166 26.84 14.49 -10.21
CA HIS A 166 27.07 13.65 -11.38
C HIS A 166 28.55 13.25 -11.45
N SER A 167 29.42 13.99 -12.15
CA SER A 167 30.87 13.89 -11.88
C SER A 167 31.27 14.97 -10.89
N LEU A 168 30.63 16.15 -11.00
CA LEU A 168 30.72 17.23 -10.04
C LEU A 168 29.44 17.36 -9.21
N ASN A 169 29.54 18.11 -8.12
CA ASN A 169 28.45 18.38 -7.20
C ASN A 169 27.77 19.70 -7.60
N SER A 170 26.43 19.72 -7.67
CA SER A 170 25.67 20.95 -7.99
C SER A 170 25.47 21.87 -6.78
N ARG A 171 25.92 21.43 -5.60
CA ARG A 171 25.75 22.03 -4.27
C ARG A 171 24.30 22.08 -3.78
N ARG A 172 23.36 21.48 -4.51
CA ARG A 172 22.02 21.24 -3.98
C ARG A 172 22.04 20.14 -2.94
N THR A 173 21.29 20.32 -1.88
CA THR A 173 21.15 19.36 -0.77
C THR A 173 19.87 18.55 -0.93
N ILE A 174 19.90 17.28 -0.52
CA ILE A 174 18.68 16.46 -0.51
C ILE A 174 17.60 17.08 0.38
N GLU A 175 17.99 17.54 1.56
CA GLU A 175 17.06 18.07 2.53
C GLU A 175 16.48 19.43 2.12
N GLY A 176 17.33 20.38 1.73
CA GLY A 176 16.94 21.76 1.45
C GLY A 176 16.33 21.99 0.07
N ASP A 177 16.70 21.17 -0.93
CA ASP A 177 16.26 21.38 -2.31
C ASP A 177 15.23 20.34 -2.77
N CYS A 178 15.46 19.05 -2.51
CA CYS A 178 14.62 17.97 -3.04
C CYS A 178 13.44 17.64 -2.11
N LEU A 179 13.71 17.37 -0.83
CA LEU A 179 12.64 17.10 0.15
C LEU A 179 11.79 18.35 0.37
N GLN A 180 12.41 19.53 0.50
CA GLN A 180 11.66 20.78 0.63
C GLN A 180 10.78 21.06 -0.60
N ALA A 181 11.23 20.74 -1.82
CA ALA A 181 10.41 20.88 -3.02
C ALA A 181 9.12 20.03 -2.96
N ALA A 182 9.25 18.75 -2.56
CA ALA A 182 8.11 17.87 -2.37
C ALA A 182 7.17 18.38 -1.25
N ILE A 183 7.75 18.84 -0.13
CA ILE A 183 7.00 19.44 0.98
C ILE A 183 6.20 20.66 0.52
N ASN A 184 6.83 21.57 -0.20
CA ASN A 184 6.16 22.76 -0.73
C ASN A 184 5.00 22.38 -1.65
N LEU A 185 5.19 21.38 -2.52
CA LEU A 185 4.15 20.92 -3.43
C LEU A 185 2.95 20.35 -2.68
N TYR A 186 3.13 19.36 -1.79
CA TYR A 186 1.99 18.73 -1.13
C TYR A 186 1.32 19.62 -0.09
N THR A 187 2.02 20.63 0.43
CA THR A 187 1.44 21.63 1.34
C THR A 187 0.53 22.57 0.56
N ALA A 188 0.93 22.98 -0.65
CA ALA A 188 0.07 23.77 -1.53
C ALA A 188 -1.06 22.93 -2.15
N TYR A 189 -0.78 21.68 -2.52
CA TYR A 189 -1.67 20.82 -3.30
C TYR A 189 -1.67 19.39 -2.75
N GLY A 190 -2.59 19.10 -1.83
CA GLY A 190 -2.65 17.83 -1.09
C GLY A 190 -2.94 16.58 -1.93
N ASN A 191 -3.37 16.74 -3.18
CA ASN A 191 -3.71 15.64 -4.11
C ASN A 191 -2.60 15.35 -5.13
N GLU A 192 -1.40 15.89 -4.96
CA GLU A 192 -0.26 15.55 -5.81
C GLU A 192 0.59 14.44 -5.20
N VAL A 193 1.03 13.50 -6.05
CA VAL A 193 1.96 12.43 -5.67
C VAL A 193 3.29 12.60 -6.42
N VAL A 194 4.41 12.55 -5.69
CA VAL A 194 5.76 12.66 -6.25
C VAL A 194 6.61 11.44 -5.92
N ILE A 195 7.48 11.07 -6.84
CA ILE A 195 8.49 10.03 -6.67
C ILE A 195 9.86 10.71 -6.61
N LEU A 196 10.58 10.51 -5.51
CA LEU A 196 11.99 10.84 -5.40
C LEU A 196 12.78 9.55 -5.60
N ASP A 197 13.42 9.42 -6.76
CA ASP A 197 14.21 8.24 -7.15
C ASP A 197 15.67 8.45 -6.75
N PHE A 198 16.05 7.92 -5.59
CA PHE A 198 17.44 7.88 -5.15
C PHE A 198 18.17 6.78 -5.91
N HIS A 199 18.67 7.11 -7.09
CA HIS A 199 19.14 6.16 -8.07
C HIS A 199 20.61 5.75 -7.87
N GLN A 200 21.47 6.69 -7.46
CA GLN A 200 22.89 6.44 -7.24
C GLN A 200 23.40 7.09 -5.96
N PHE A 201 24.41 6.45 -5.35
CA PHE A 201 25.00 6.85 -4.08
C PHE A 201 26.53 6.82 -4.20
N LYS A 202 27.18 7.97 -3.99
CA LYS A 202 28.64 8.12 -4.02
C LYS A 202 29.20 8.34 -2.62
N ASN A 203 30.25 7.60 -2.28
CA ASN A 203 30.95 7.65 -0.99
C ASN A 203 30.09 7.26 0.23
N PHE A 204 28.94 6.60 0.04
CA PHE A 204 28.08 6.21 1.15
C PHE A 204 28.68 5.08 1.99
N THR A 205 28.40 5.14 3.29
CA THR A 205 28.57 4.03 4.24
C THR A 205 27.20 3.55 4.70
N ASP A 206 27.10 2.37 5.32
CA ASP A 206 25.84 1.88 5.91
C ASP A 206 25.27 2.86 6.95
N THR A 207 26.13 3.58 7.68
CA THR A 207 25.70 4.64 8.60
C THR A 207 25.17 5.86 7.86
N ALA A 208 25.77 6.25 6.73
CA ALA A 208 25.26 7.35 5.91
C ALA A 208 23.90 7.02 5.27
N HIS A 209 23.69 5.76 4.85
CA HIS A 209 22.38 5.30 4.38
C HIS A 209 21.31 5.43 5.47
N ARG A 210 21.61 4.96 6.70
CA ARG A 210 20.71 5.09 7.85
C ARG A 210 20.46 6.54 8.25
N GLU A 211 21.48 7.39 8.20
CA GLU A 211 21.36 8.82 8.48
C GLU A 211 20.43 9.49 7.46
N LEU A 212 20.64 9.29 6.16
CA LEU A 212 19.78 9.83 5.11
C LEU A 212 18.34 9.32 5.23
N ALA A 213 18.15 8.02 5.53
CA ALA A 213 16.83 7.46 5.75
C ALA A 213 16.12 8.10 6.95
N THR A 214 16.83 8.37 8.05
CA THR A 214 16.30 9.11 9.20
C THR A 214 15.91 10.54 8.81
N VAL A 215 16.74 11.26 8.06
CA VAL A 215 16.41 12.61 7.57
C VAL A 215 15.12 12.58 6.75
N ILE A 216 15.01 11.67 5.78
CA ILE A 216 13.83 11.53 4.92
C ILE A 216 12.58 11.25 5.76
N LYS A 217 12.64 10.27 6.67
CA LYS A 217 11.49 9.90 7.53
C LYS A 217 11.05 11.04 8.44
N ASN A 218 11.99 11.77 9.04
CA ASN A 218 11.69 12.90 9.91
C ASN A 218 11.04 14.06 9.16
N ARG A 219 11.48 14.30 7.91
CA ARG A 219 10.97 15.41 7.09
C ARG A 219 9.61 15.14 6.46
N LEU A 220 9.34 13.89 6.06
CA LEU A 220 8.10 13.53 5.35
C LEU A 220 7.03 12.94 6.27
N GLY A 221 7.42 12.24 7.33
CA GLY A 221 6.51 11.64 8.31
C GLY A 221 5.39 10.83 7.66
N SER A 222 4.13 11.15 8.03
CA SER A 222 2.93 10.46 7.55
C SER A 222 2.66 10.63 6.05
N ARG A 223 3.28 11.62 5.39
CA ARG A 223 3.13 11.91 3.95
C ARG A 223 3.84 10.87 3.06
N LEU A 224 4.68 10.02 3.66
CA LEU A 224 5.35 8.92 2.98
C LEU A 224 4.32 7.87 2.50
N ILE A 225 4.44 7.49 1.24
CA ILE A 225 3.74 6.35 0.66
C ILE A 225 4.69 5.15 0.79
N GLU A 226 4.47 4.32 1.80
CA GLU A 226 5.21 3.08 2.02
C GLU A 226 4.85 1.99 0.97
N PRO A 227 5.70 0.98 0.75
CA PRO A 227 5.43 -0.11 -0.19
C PRO A 227 4.10 -0.84 0.06
N LYS A 228 3.65 -0.95 1.32
CA LYS A 228 2.36 -1.58 1.68
C LYS A 228 1.14 -0.92 1.03
N TRP A 229 1.28 0.32 0.55
CA TRP A 229 0.23 1.09 -0.09
C TRP A 229 0.28 1.07 -1.62
N ASN A 230 1.16 0.26 -2.23
CA ASN A 230 1.32 0.19 -3.69
C ASN A 230 0.05 -0.26 -4.45
N VAL A 231 -0.85 -0.97 -3.77
CA VAL A 231 -2.14 -1.43 -4.32
C VAL A 231 -3.19 -0.32 -4.43
N LEU A 232 -2.98 0.81 -3.75
CA LEU A 232 -3.96 1.90 -3.68
C LEU A 232 -3.92 2.77 -4.92
N THR A 233 -5.10 3.25 -5.34
CA THR A 233 -5.19 4.29 -6.37
C THR A 233 -4.86 5.67 -5.79
N LEU A 234 -4.60 6.66 -6.65
CA LEU A 234 -4.36 8.03 -6.21
C LEU A 234 -5.51 8.57 -5.35
N ARG A 235 -6.77 8.28 -5.69
CA ARG A 235 -7.93 8.66 -4.86
C ARG A 235 -7.83 8.17 -3.41
N GLN A 236 -7.41 6.92 -3.21
CA GLN A 236 -7.25 6.34 -1.88
C GLN A 236 -6.06 6.94 -1.15
N LEU A 237 -4.96 7.21 -1.85
CA LEU A 237 -3.78 7.87 -1.28
C LEU A 237 -4.08 9.31 -0.86
N TRP A 238 -4.89 10.05 -1.62
CA TRP A 238 -5.35 11.39 -1.26
C TRP A 238 -6.21 11.37 0.01
N ALA A 239 -7.12 10.40 0.14
CA ALA A 239 -7.91 10.22 1.35
C ALA A 239 -7.03 9.91 2.59
N LEU A 240 -5.93 9.17 2.40
CA LEU A 240 -4.90 8.93 3.42
C LEU A 240 -3.96 10.14 3.65
N GLN A 241 -4.07 11.19 2.85
CA GLN A 241 -3.15 12.32 2.87
C GLN A 241 -1.68 11.91 2.67
N LYS A 242 -1.41 10.96 1.77
CA LYS A 242 -0.06 10.50 1.41
C LYS A 242 0.36 10.99 0.03
N ASN A 243 1.61 11.42 -0.11
CA ASN A 243 2.06 12.21 -1.26
C ASN A 243 3.42 11.79 -1.81
N VAL A 244 4.34 11.24 -1.01
CA VAL A 244 5.73 11.08 -1.45
C VAL A 244 6.14 9.61 -1.44
N VAL A 245 6.52 9.10 -2.61
CA VAL A 245 7.25 7.84 -2.75
C VAL A 245 8.75 8.12 -2.69
N ILE A 246 9.45 7.33 -1.87
CA ILE A 246 10.91 7.28 -1.87
C ILE A 246 11.31 5.96 -2.52
N ALA A 247 11.81 6.02 -3.75
CA ALA A 247 12.41 4.88 -4.42
C ALA A 247 13.92 4.89 -4.13
N TYR A 248 14.47 3.79 -3.61
CA TYR A 248 15.83 3.75 -3.09
C TYR A 248 16.61 2.57 -3.67
N ASN A 249 17.56 2.87 -4.56
CA ASN A 249 18.27 1.87 -5.35
C ASN A 249 19.53 1.32 -4.65
N HIS A 250 19.38 0.78 -3.44
CA HIS A 250 20.47 0.18 -2.69
C HIS A 250 19.99 -0.93 -1.75
N SER A 251 20.87 -1.88 -1.39
CA SER A 251 20.54 -2.98 -0.47
C SER A 251 20.29 -2.50 0.97
N GLN A 252 20.91 -1.38 1.37
CA GLN A 252 20.68 -0.72 2.67
C GLN A 252 19.38 0.09 2.74
N ARG A 253 18.43 -0.20 1.86
CA ARG A 253 17.12 0.46 1.79
C ARG A 253 16.33 0.22 3.09
N ASP A 254 15.79 1.30 3.66
CA ASP A 254 14.85 1.22 4.77
C ASP A 254 13.54 0.51 4.33
N PRO A 255 12.96 -0.40 5.12
CA PRO A 255 11.73 -1.12 4.75
C PRO A 255 10.54 -0.22 4.41
N LEU A 256 10.52 1.03 4.89
CA LEU A 256 9.47 2.00 4.55
C LEU A 256 9.63 2.62 3.16
N PHE A 257 10.75 2.38 2.47
CA PHE A 257 11.03 2.90 1.14
C PHE A 257 10.82 1.84 0.05
N TRP A 258 10.44 2.30 -1.13
CA TRP A 258 10.21 1.46 -2.30
C TRP A 258 11.55 0.98 -2.89
N PRO A 259 11.56 -0.19 -3.55
CA PRO A 259 12.64 -0.52 -4.47
C PRO A 259 12.95 0.66 -5.40
N GLY A 260 14.23 0.83 -5.73
CA GLY A 260 14.66 1.83 -6.69
C GLY A 260 13.88 1.72 -8.01
N VAL A 261 13.68 2.84 -8.70
CA VAL A 261 13.02 2.80 -10.00
C VAL A 261 13.89 1.97 -10.95
N ASN A 262 13.26 1.01 -11.64
CA ASN A 262 13.92 0.24 -12.68
C ASN A 262 14.14 1.17 -13.89
N GLN A 263 15.31 1.81 -13.93
CA GLN A 263 15.71 2.68 -15.03
C GLN A 263 16.15 1.87 -16.24
N ARG A 264 15.36 1.91 -17.31
CA ARG A 264 15.71 1.38 -18.62
C ARG A 264 16.57 2.40 -19.34
N TRP A 265 17.88 2.16 -19.29
CA TRP A 265 18.89 2.98 -19.96
C TRP A 265 19.64 2.16 -20.99
N ILE A 266 19.92 2.74 -22.15
CA ILE A 266 20.60 2.07 -23.28
C ILE A 266 22.08 1.74 -23.00
N GLN A 267 22.61 2.13 -21.82
CA GLN A 267 24.01 1.92 -21.42
C GLN A 267 25.03 2.59 -22.35
N LYS A 268 24.60 3.65 -23.03
CA LYS A 268 25.41 4.44 -23.97
C LYS A 268 25.10 5.91 -23.75
N ASN A 269 26.12 6.73 -23.55
CA ASN A 269 25.96 8.17 -23.32
C ASN A 269 25.67 8.95 -24.61
N MET A 270 26.25 8.55 -25.74
CA MET A 270 26.10 9.22 -27.04
C MET A 270 25.53 8.28 -28.13
N PRO A 271 24.34 7.68 -27.95
CA PRO A 271 23.64 6.99 -29.03
C PRO A 271 23.19 7.98 -30.11
N SER A 272 22.98 7.51 -31.34
CA SER A 272 22.18 8.26 -32.31
C SER A 272 20.70 8.30 -31.86
N SER A 273 19.92 9.26 -32.37
CA SER A 273 18.47 9.30 -32.11
C SER A 273 17.76 8.01 -32.58
N SER A 274 18.22 7.42 -33.69
CA SER A 274 17.68 6.13 -34.18
C SER A 274 17.99 4.95 -33.26
N GLU A 275 19.23 4.85 -32.75
CA GLU A 275 19.62 3.81 -31.79
C GLU A 275 18.80 3.93 -30.51
N LEU A 276 18.65 5.15 -29.97
CA LEU A 276 17.86 5.41 -28.78
C LEU A 276 16.37 5.11 -29.02
N LYS A 277 15.82 5.47 -30.18
CA LYS A 277 14.44 5.12 -30.54
C LYS A 277 14.22 3.61 -30.61
N SER A 278 15.13 2.86 -31.23
CA SER A 278 15.04 1.39 -31.28
C SER A 278 15.03 0.77 -29.89
N PHE A 279 15.86 1.29 -28.97
CA PHE A 279 15.84 0.85 -27.57
C PHE A 279 14.53 1.21 -26.85
N ILE A 280 14.02 2.43 -27.03
CA ILE A 280 12.72 2.86 -26.48
C ILE A 280 11.60 1.93 -26.97
N ASP A 281 11.58 1.58 -28.26
CA ASP A 281 10.58 0.66 -28.82
C ASP A 281 10.71 -0.75 -28.26
N GLN A 282 11.95 -1.24 -28.08
CA GLN A 282 12.20 -2.51 -27.42
C GLN A 282 11.64 -2.51 -26.00
N VAL A 283 11.93 -1.47 -25.21
CA VAL A 283 11.45 -1.34 -23.83
C VAL A 283 9.93 -1.26 -23.77
N GLY A 284 9.29 -0.54 -24.70
CA GLY A 284 7.84 -0.44 -24.78
C GLY A 284 7.13 -1.77 -25.06
N ASN A 285 7.85 -2.79 -25.53
CA ASN A 285 7.31 -4.14 -25.75
C ASN A 285 7.65 -5.10 -24.59
N GLU A 286 8.37 -4.65 -23.56
CA GLU A 286 8.64 -5.46 -22.38
C GLU A 286 7.41 -5.57 -21.47
N ILE A 287 7.28 -6.70 -20.79
CA ILE A 287 6.30 -6.86 -19.72
C ILE A 287 6.82 -6.15 -18.46
N LYS A 288 6.00 -5.25 -17.88
CA LYS A 288 6.27 -4.66 -16.56
C LYS A 288 5.64 -5.52 -15.47
N PRO A 289 6.41 -6.02 -14.48
CA PRO A 289 5.85 -6.60 -13.28
C PRO A 289 4.85 -5.65 -12.59
N GLU A 290 3.80 -6.21 -12.02
CA GLU A 290 2.83 -5.42 -11.26
C GLU A 290 3.52 -4.72 -10.07
N TYR A 291 3.12 -3.48 -9.79
CA TYR A 291 3.67 -2.62 -8.73
C TYR A 291 5.12 -2.14 -8.92
N GLU A 292 5.87 -2.66 -9.89
CA GLU A 292 7.21 -2.13 -10.21
C GLU A 292 7.12 -0.70 -10.73
N LEU A 293 7.97 0.19 -10.19
CA LEU A 293 8.24 1.50 -10.77
C LEU A 293 9.28 1.33 -11.88
N ARG A 294 8.90 1.64 -13.12
CA ARG A 294 9.78 1.53 -14.29
C ARG A 294 9.86 2.85 -15.02
N SER A 295 11.06 3.26 -15.36
CA SER A 295 11.31 4.46 -16.17
C SER A 295 12.04 4.12 -17.45
N ILE A 296 11.73 4.83 -18.54
CA ILE A 296 12.57 4.90 -19.73
C ILE A 296 13.43 6.16 -19.65
N GLN A 297 14.74 6.00 -19.88
CA GLN A 297 15.69 7.11 -19.94
C GLN A 297 15.78 7.60 -21.39
N ALA A 298 15.05 8.67 -21.71
CA ALA A 298 15.01 9.30 -23.03
C ALA A 298 15.87 10.57 -23.03
N HIS A 299 17.19 10.36 -22.91
CA HIS A 299 18.19 11.42 -22.94
C HIS A 299 19.48 10.90 -23.61
N LYS A 300 20.28 11.81 -24.15
CA LYS A 300 21.61 11.52 -24.71
C LYS A 300 22.51 12.73 -24.60
N TYR A 301 23.80 12.51 -24.77
CA TYR A 301 24.78 13.56 -24.99
C TYR A 301 24.98 13.80 -26.49
N THR A 302 25.17 15.07 -26.84
CA THR A 302 25.68 15.48 -28.17
C THR A 302 27.11 14.96 -28.37
N LYS A 303 27.61 14.95 -29.61
CA LYS A 303 29.00 14.53 -29.88
C LYS A 303 30.06 15.45 -29.26
N VAL A 304 29.68 16.65 -28.81
CA VAL A 304 30.54 17.59 -28.09
C VAL A 304 30.44 17.43 -26.56
N GLY A 305 29.75 16.39 -26.07
CA GLY A 305 29.74 15.99 -24.66
C GLY A 305 28.80 16.79 -23.76
N GLN A 306 27.77 17.44 -24.33
CA GLN A 306 26.77 18.17 -23.57
C GLN A 306 25.41 17.46 -23.62
N PRO A 307 24.58 17.52 -22.55
CA PRO A 307 23.22 16.99 -22.58
C PRO A 307 22.41 17.56 -23.75
N ASP A 308 21.87 16.68 -24.59
CA ASP A 308 21.21 17.03 -25.84
C ASP A 308 19.77 17.51 -25.60
N ASP A 309 19.34 18.52 -26.36
CA ASP A 309 17.95 18.96 -26.38
C ASP A 309 17.15 18.09 -27.35
N MET A 310 16.69 16.96 -26.82
CA MET A 310 15.93 15.97 -27.56
C MET A 310 14.45 16.34 -27.75
N SER A 311 14.08 17.62 -27.62
CA SER A 311 12.68 18.02 -27.64
C SER A 311 11.88 17.54 -28.86
N PRO A 312 12.37 17.64 -30.11
CA PRO A 312 11.66 17.10 -31.27
C PRO A 312 11.46 15.58 -31.19
N ASP A 313 12.49 14.85 -30.77
CA ASP A 313 12.48 13.39 -30.61
C ASP A 313 11.46 12.97 -29.54
N VAL A 314 11.54 13.56 -28.34
CA VAL A 314 10.62 13.28 -27.22
C VAL A 314 9.17 13.56 -27.63
N MET A 315 8.92 14.68 -28.31
CA MET A 315 7.58 15.05 -28.77
C MET A 315 7.02 14.10 -29.82
N ASN A 316 7.88 13.51 -30.65
CA ASN A 316 7.49 12.50 -31.62
C ASN A 316 7.28 11.12 -30.97
N TRP A 317 8.22 10.68 -30.14
CA TRP A 317 8.23 9.32 -29.57
C TRP A 317 7.17 9.11 -28.48
N PHE A 318 6.79 10.17 -27.77
CA PHE A 318 5.83 10.14 -26.67
C PHE A 318 4.63 11.07 -26.91
N ALA A 319 4.17 11.16 -28.16
CA ALA A 319 2.92 11.83 -28.48
C ALA A 319 1.71 11.06 -27.89
N ALA A 320 0.67 11.78 -27.46
CA ALA A 320 -0.52 11.22 -26.81
C ALA A 320 -1.81 11.54 -27.60
N GLY A 321 -2.01 10.92 -28.76
CA GLY A 321 -3.19 11.19 -29.59
C GLY A 321 -4.42 10.32 -29.26
N ALA A 322 -4.18 9.09 -28.80
CA ALA A 322 -5.20 8.04 -28.63
C ALA A 322 -4.74 6.99 -27.60
N ASP A 323 -5.61 6.03 -27.28
CA ASP A 323 -5.38 4.95 -26.30
C ASP A 323 -4.39 3.88 -26.76
N ASP A 324 -3.99 3.89 -28.03
CA ASP A 324 -2.94 3.04 -28.62
C ASP A 324 -1.65 3.82 -28.97
N SER A 325 -1.56 5.10 -28.60
CA SER A 325 -0.39 5.93 -28.88
C SER A 325 0.88 5.37 -28.23
N PRO A 326 2.08 5.57 -28.82
CA PRO A 326 3.33 5.01 -28.31
C PRO A 326 3.60 5.26 -26.81
N ILE A 327 3.24 6.44 -26.31
CA ILE A 327 3.39 6.82 -24.89
C ILE A 327 2.69 5.84 -23.93
N MET A 328 1.63 5.16 -24.37
CA MET A 328 0.83 4.24 -23.55
C MET A 328 1.60 2.99 -23.12
N LYS A 329 2.77 2.72 -23.72
CA LYS A 329 3.68 1.62 -23.38
C LYS A 329 4.62 1.94 -22.22
N PHE A 330 4.66 3.19 -21.75
CA PHE A 330 5.64 3.66 -20.76
C PHE A 330 4.96 4.11 -19.46
N TYR A 331 5.74 4.31 -18.41
CA TYR A 331 5.22 4.60 -17.07
C TYR A 331 5.88 5.84 -16.49
N ILE A 332 7.19 5.82 -16.27
CA ILE A 332 7.96 7.03 -15.99
C ILE A 332 8.79 7.33 -17.24
N ILE A 333 8.78 8.58 -17.70
CA ILE A 333 9.57 9.01 -18.85
C ILE A 333 10.51 10.11 -18.38
N ASN A 334 11.78 9.76 -18.23
CA ASN A 334 12.81 10.72 -17.82
C ASN A 334 13.44 11.34 -19.07
N THR A 335 13.48 12.67 -19.11
CA THR A 335 14.18 13.41 -20.16
C THR A 335 15.16 14.41 -19.56
N ASP A 336 16.15 14.82 -20.35
CA ASP A 336 16.83 16.09 -20.14
C ASP A 336 15.93 17.22 -20.64
N TRP A 337 16.13 18.42 -20.11
CA TRP A 337 15.46 19.65 -20.55
C TRP A 337 13.93 19.54 -20.57
N SER A 338 13.36 18.86 -19.56
CA SER A 338 11.98 18.36 -19.60
C SER A 338 10.89 19.43 -19.67
N LEU A 339 11.23 20.70 -19.47
CA LEU A 339 10.31 21.84 -19.54
C LEU A 339 10.33 22.57 -20.88
N ARG A 340 11.18 22.17 -21.83
CA ARG A 340 11.29 22.79 -23.17
C ARG A 340 10.26 22.30 -24.18
N HIS A 341 9.42 21.34 -23.77
CA HIS A 341 8.49 20.65 -24.65
C HIS A 341 7.20 20.25 -23.91
N ARG A 342 6.18 19.81 -24.65
CA ARG A 342 4.84 19.44 -24.13
C ARG A 342 4.73 18.03 -23.54
N HIS A 343 5.85 17.39 -23.24
CA HIS A 343 5.86 16.04 -22.66
C HIS A 343 4.96 15.90 -21.41
N ILE A 344 4.96 16.89 -20.52
CA ILE A 344 4.11 16.90 -19.32
C ILE A 344 2.63 16.80 -19.71
N ASP A 345 2.19 17.60 -20.68
CA ASP A 345 0.79 17.59 -21.14
C ASP A 345 0.43 16.26 -21.80
N ASN A 346 1.36 15.65 -22.55
CA ASN A 346 1.15 14.33 -23.14
C ASN A 346 0.99 13.26 -22.06
N CYS A 347 1.78 13.30 -20.98
CA CYS A 347 1.62 12.40 -19.84
C CYS A 347 0.25 12.57 -19.17
N ILE A 348 -0.17 13.82 -18.90
CA ILE A 348 -1.48 14.13 -18.30
C ILE A 348 -2.61 13.58 -19.19
N HIS A 349 -2.56 13.87 -20.49
CA HIS A 349 -3.59 13.45 -21.43
C HIS A 349 -3.62 11.93 -21.60
N ALA A 350 -2.47 11.27 -21.69
CA ALA A 350 -2.39 9.83 -21.84
C ALA A 350 -2.94 9.07 -20.61
N ASN A 351 -2.79 9.63 -19.41
CA ASN A 351 -3.44 9.09 -18.21
C ASN A 351 -4.97 9.09 -18.32
N SER A 352 -5.57 10.05 -19.04
CA SER A 352 -7.02 10.04 -19.29
C SER A 352 -7.49 8.78 -20.04
N PHE A 353 -6.68 8.25 -20.96
CA PHE A 353 -6.98 7.00 -21.64
C PHE A 353 -6.87 5.79 -20.70
N ARG A 354 -5.85 5.75 -19.83
CA ARG A 354 -5.70 4.67 -18.84
C ARG A 354 -6.86 4.67 -17.84
N SER A 355 -7.29 5.84 -17.39
CA SER A 355 -8.31 6.01 -16.36
C SER A 355 -9.71 5.62 -16.84
N LYS A 356 -10.03 5.74 -18.14
CA LYS A 356 -11.35 5.37 -18.71
C LYS A 356 -11.81 3.95 -18.38
N PHE A 357 -10.87 3.03 -18.19
CA PHE A 357 -11.14 1.61 -17.89
C PHE A 357 -11.06 1.27 -16.39
N ARG A 358 -11.00 2.29 -15.53
CA ARG A 358 -10.85 2.14 -14.09
C ARG A 358 -11.95 2.91 -13.36
N THR A 359 -12.62 2.25 -12.40
CA THR A 359 -13.66 2.87 -11.58
C THR A 359 -13.17 3.06 -10.17
N SER A 360 -13.15 4.30 -9.68
CA SER A 360 -12.87 4.62 -8.28
C SER A 360 -13.89 5.58 -7.70
N ALA A 361 -14.17 5.45 -6.40
CA ALA A 361 -15.09 6.33 -5.68
C ALA A 361 -14.50 6.80 -4.36
N TYR A 362 -14.80 8.05 -4.02
CA TYR A 362 -14.61 8.60 -2.68
C TYR A 362 -16.01 8.74 -2.11
N LEU A 363 -16.29 8.04 -1.02
CA LEU A 363 -17.60 7.92 -0.43
C LEU A 363 -17.55 8.38 1.02
N THR A 364 -18.70 8.83 1.48
CA THR A 364 -19.00 9.06 2.89
C THR A 364 -20.22 8.24 3.27
N PRO A 365 -20.53 8.10 4.57
CA PRO A 365 -21.74 7.38 5.00
C PRO A 365 -23.06 7.85 4.36
N ARG A 366 -23.16 9.13 3.94
CA ARG A 366 -24.32 9.66 3.19
C ARG A 366 -24.47 9.12 1.76
N ASP A 367 -23.39 8.61 1.17
CA ASP A 367 -23.36 8.07 -0.19
C ASP A 367 -23.69 6.56 -0.22
N LEU A 368 -23.83 5.94 0.95
CA LEU A 368 -24.15 4.52 1.07
C LEU A 368 -25.63 4.27 0.76
N VAL A 369 -25.92 3.09 0.23
CA VAL A 369 -27.30 2.67 -0.06
C VAL A 369 -28.06 2.48 1.26
N ALA A 370 -29.40 2.45 1.20
CA ALA A 370 -30.26 2.19 2.35
C ALA A 370 -29.69 1.09 3.26
N ASN A 371 -29.68 1.36 4.58
CA ASN A 371 -29.10 0.52 5.63
C ASN A 371 -27.56 0.44 5.66
N GLY A 372 -26.84 1.39 5.06
CA GLY A 372 -25.37 1.50 5.19
C GLY A 372 -24.59 0.50 4.35
N TYR A 373 -25.18 0.01 3.27
CA TYR A 373 -24.52 -0.93 2.36
C TYR A 373 -23.53 -0.18 1.45
N ILE A 374 -22.27 -0.62 1.47
CA ILE A 374 -21.21 -0.05 0.63
C ILE A 374 -21.45 -0.51 -0.82
N PRO A 375 -21.49 0.41 -1.81
CA PRO A 375 -21.79 0.05 -3.18
C PRO A 375 -20.71 -0.84 -3.78
N HIS A 376 -21.13 -1.74 -4.68
CA HIS A 376 -20.25 -2.60 -5.46
C HIS A 376 -19.97 -1.98 -6.84
N GLY A 377 -19.15 -2.64 -7.67
CA GLY A 377 -18.87 -2.22 -9.05
C GLY A 377 -17.70 -1.25 -9.23
N TYR A 378 -17.14 -0.74 -8.14
CA TYR A 378 -15.90 0.03 -8.15
C TYR A 378 -14.68 -0.89 -8.05
N ARG A 379 -13.60 -0.56 -8.76
CA ARG A 379 -12.29 -1.18 -8.57
C ARG A 379 -11.59 -0.64 -7.31
N ALA A 380 -11.88 0.58 -6.90
CA ALA A 380 -11.31 1.17 -5.70
C ALA A 380 -12.32 2.08 -4.98
N ILE A 381 -12.49 1.91 -3.68
CA ILE A 381 -13.31 2.77 -2.83
C ILE A 381 -12.44 3.33 -1.72
N ALA A 382 -12.52 4.64 -1.49
CA ALA A 382 -12.13 5.29 -0.25
C ALA A 382 -13.41 5.73 0.48
N LEU A 383 -13.70 5.15 1.64
CA LEU A 383 -14.85 5.47 2.47
C LEU A 383 -14.37 6.16 3.74
N GLU A 384 -14.73 7.43 3.92
CA GLU A 384 -14.32 8.21 5.08
C GLU A 384 -15.52 8.56 5.96
N THR A 385 -15.41 8.28 7.26
CA THR A 385 -16.39 8.69 8.28
C THR A 385 -15.86 9.88 9.07
N TYR A 386 -16.73 10.84 9.42
CA TYR A 386 -16.36 12.00 10.25
C TYR A 386 -17.57 12.50 11.06
N ASN A 387 -17.34 13.37 12.04
CA ASN A 387 -18.40 13.92 12.87
C ASN A 387 -19.44 14.66 12.00
N GLY A 388 -20.71 14.27 12.09
CA GLY A 388 -21.80 14.80 11.25
C GLY A 388 -22.04 14.04 9.93
N ASN A 389 -21.17 13.09 9.58
CA ASN A 389 -21.35 12.16 8.46
C ASN A 389 -20.85 10.77 8.85
N TRP A 390 -21.72 10.05 9.56
CA TRP A 390 -21.44 8.79 10.23
C TRP A 390 -22.70 7.91 10.25
N LEU A 391 -22.52 6.59 10.26
CA LEU A 391 -23.59 5.61 10.45
C LEU A 391 -23.23 4.61 11.55
N ALA A 392 -24.23 4.18 12.30
CA ALA A 392 -24.07 3.17 13.37
C ALA A 392 -23.69 1.80 12.84
N SER A 393 -24.09 1.48 11.61
CA SER A 393 -23.78 0.23 10.94
C SER A 393 -23.44 0.46 9.47
N MET A 394 -22.46 -0.30 8.98
CA MET A 394 -22.08 -0.38 7.57
C MET A 394 -21.88 -1.84 7.18
N THR A 395 -22.10 -2.17 5.91
CA THR A 395 -21.93 -3.56 5.40
C THR A 395 -21.00 -3.56 4.20
N LEU A 396 -20.04 -4.50 4.19
CA LEU A 396 -19.16 -4.70 3.04
C LEU A 396 -19.95 -5.04 1.76
N PRO A 397 -19.47 -4.65 0.57
CA PRO A 397 -20.10 -5.04 -0.68
C PRO A 397 -20.08 -6.57 -0.82
N MET A 398 -21.20 -7.22 -1.17
CA MET A 398 -21.29 -8.68 -1.28
C MET A 398 -20.22 -9.30 -2.19
N ASN A 399 -19.93 -8.64 -3.31
CA ASN A 399 -18.94 -9.05 -4.30
C ASN A 399 -18.07 -7.85 -4.72
N GLY A 400 -16.99 -8.16 -5.43
CA GLY A 400 -16.07 -7.18 -6.00
C GLY A 400 -15.52 -7.68 -7.34
N THR A 401 -14.85 -6.78 -8.06
CA THR A 401 -13.99 -7.20 -9.18
C THR A 401 -12.68 -7.74 -8.63
N ALA A 402 -11.98 -8.59 -9.38
CA ALA A 402 -10.69 -9.14 -8.95
C ALA A 402 -9.73 -8.01 -8.54
N ASN A 403 -9.13 -8.14 -7.35
CA ASN A 403 -8.22 -7.16 -6.74
C ASN A 403 -8.86 -5.79 -6.47
N ALA A 404 -10.19 -5.69 -6.40
CA ALA A 404 -10.84 -4.46 -5.99
C ALA A 404 -10.43 -4.09 -4.56
N THR A 405 -10.20 -2.79 -4.31
CA THR A 405 -9.76 -2.30 -2.99
C THR A 405 -10.87 -1.50 -2.31
N LEU A 406 -11.06 -1.71 -1.02
CA LEU A 406 -11.94 -0.90 -0.17
C LEU A 406 -11.14 -0.41 1.03
N LEU A 407 -10.88 0.90 1.05
CA LEU A 407 -10.21 1.58 2.13
C LEU A 407 -11.25 2.29 3.00
N ILE A 408 -11.30 1.97 4.29
CA ILE A 408 -12.21 2.60 5.25
C ILE A 408 -11.37 3.41 6.24
N ILE A 409 -11.65 4.72 6.34
CA ILE A 409 -10.96 5.68 7.18
C ILE A 409 -11.95 6.22 8.22
N CYS A 410 -11.68 5.98 9.50
CA CYS A 410 -12.60 6.36 10.57
C CYS A 410 -12.10 7.59 11.31
N LYS A 411 -12.70 8.76 11.05
CA LYS A 411 -12.40 10.01 11.79
C LYS A 411 -13.51 10.42 12.76
N ALA A 412 -14.70 9.82 12.65
CA ALA A 412 -15.82 10.06 13.56
C ALA A 412 -15.52 9.57 14.98
N GLN A 413 -16.02 10.28 15.99
CA GLN A 413 -15.88 9.90 17.40
C GLN A 413 -16.81 8.75 17.81
N LEU A 414 -17.95 8.61 17.15
CA LEU A 414 -18.89 7.52 17.39
C LEU A 414 -18.44 6.23 16.70
N ASN A 415 -18.61 5.10 17.36
CA ASN A 415 -18.19 3.81 16.85
C ASN A 415 -19.19 3.23 15.84
N THR A 416 -18.73 2.77 14.68
CA THR A 416 -19.55 2.06 13.69
C THR A 416 -19.37 0.56 13.81
N THR A 417 -20.44 -0.22 13.71
CA THR A 417 -20.36 -1.66 13.48
C THR A 417 -20.20 -1.92 11.98
N LEU A 418 -19.10 -2.54 11.57
CA LEU A 418 -18.91 -3.00 10.19
C LEU A 418 -19.26 -4.48 10.10
N HIS A 419 -20.24 -4.84 9.27
CA HIS A 419 -20.57 -6.22 8.94
C HIS A 419 -19.61 -6.75 7.88
N VAL A 420 -18.89 -7.83 8.24
CA VAL A 420 -17.78 -8.40 7.46
C VAL A 420 -17.99 -9.90 7.17
N SER A 421 -19.24 -10.36 7.11
CA SER A 421 -19.60 -11.77 6.92
C SER A 421 -19.09 -12.39 5.60
N ASN A 422 -18.77 -11.56 4.61
CA ASN A 422 -18.18 -11.95 3.33
C ASN A 422 -16.67 -11.64 3.24
N SER A 423 -16.00 -11.57 4.39
CA SER A 423 -14.55 -11.37 4.49
C SER A 423 -13.82 -12.63 4.97
N ASP A 424 -12.49 -12.54 5.06
CA ASP A 424 -11.62 -13.53 5.71
C ASP A 424 -11.58 -13.40 7.24
N PHE A 425 -12.29 -12.43 7.81
CA PHE A 425 -12.34 -12.19 9.25
C PHE A 425 -13.13 -13.29 9.98
N LEU A 426 -12.68 -13.67 11.18
CA LEU A 426 -13.20 -14.85 11.90
C LEU A 426 -14.59 -14.68 12.53
N ILE A 427 -15.12 -13.45 12.55
CA ILE A 427 -16.44 -13.11 13.07
C ILE A 427 -17.19 -12.22 12.08
N ASN A 428 -18.52 -12.15 12.21
CA ASN A 428 -19.39 -11.51 11.21
C ASN A 428 -19.42 -9.98 11.28
N SER A 429 -18.85 -9.38 12.31
CA SER A 429 -18.80 -7.93 12.47
C SER A 429 -17.58 -7.49 13.27
N MET A 430 -17.21 -6.23 13.11
CA MET A 430 -16.16 -5.59 13.91
C MET A 430 -16.53 -4.15 14.26
N THR A 431 -15.98 -3.65 15.37
CA THR A 431 -16.19 -2.27 15.80
C THR A 431 -15.13 -1.37 15.17
N LEU A 432 -15.58 -0.34 14.45
CA LEU A 432 -14.75 0.73 13.91
C LEU A 432 -14.86 1.95 14.83
N ALA A 433 -13.72 2.43 15.33
CA ALA A 433 -13.59 3.59 16.20
C ALA A 433 -12.72 4.66 15.53
N GLN A 434 -12.70 5.85 16.13
CA GLN A 434 -11.86 6.95 15.66
C GLN A 434 -10.39 6.53 15.52
N GLY A 435 -9.77 6.94 14.42
CA GLY A 435 -8.39 6.61 14.07
C GLY A 435 -8.23 5.27 13.35
N ASN A 436 -9.25 4.42 13.27
CA ASN A 436 -9.10 3.15 12.57
C ASN A 436 -8.98 3.33 11.06
N LEU A 437 -8.10 2.49 10.48
CA LEU A 437 -7.85 2.39 9.06
C LEU A 437 -7.89 0.92 8.65
N LEU A 438 -8.71 0.58 7.66
CA LEU A 438 -8.82 -0.78 7.15
C LEU A 438 -8.73 -0.76 5.63
N LEU A 439 -7.95 -1.68 5.08
CA LEU A 439 -7.94 -1.98 3.66
C LEU A 439 -8.49 -3.39 3.47
N PHE A 440 -9.46 -3.54 2.59
CA PHE A 440 -9.88 -4.85 2.09
C PHE A 440 -9.50 -4.97 0.63
N ILE A 441 -9.07 -6.16 0.22
CA ILE A 441 -8.81 -6.51 -1.18
C ILE A 441 -9.69 -7.71 -1.53
N TYR A 442 -10.47 -7.59 -2.59
CA TYR A 442 -11.37 -8.66 -3.01
C TYR A 442 -10.61 -9.78 -3.72
N ASP A 443 -10.66 -10.98 -3.15
CA ASP A 443 -10.16 -12.21 -3.77
C ASP A 443 -11.31 -12.89 -4.53
N SER A 444 -11.29 -12.78 -5.86
CA SER A 444 -12.31 -13.37 -6.73
C SER A 444 -12.27 -14.90 -6.77
N SER A 445 -11.15 -15.53 -6.41
CA SER A 445 -11.05 -16.99 -6.35
C SER A 445 -11.76 -17.57 -5.12
N GLN A 446 -11.76 -16.82 -4.02
CA GLN A 446 -12.45 -17.19 -2.77
C GLN A 446 -13.85 -16.58 -2.65
N GLY A 447 -14.15 -15.55 -3.45
CA GLY A 447 -15.41 -14.80 -3.36
C GLY A 447 -15.51 -13.98 -2.06
N LYS A 448 -14.38 -13.48 -1.54
CA LYS A 448 -14.30 -12.83 -0.23
C LYS A 448 -13.41 -11.60 -0.23
N TRP A 449 -13.73 -10.65 0.65
CA TRP A 449 -12.85 -9.52 0.97
C TRP A 449 -11.77 -9.94 1.96
N VAL A 450 -10.51 -9.86 1.55
CA VAL A 450 -9.36 -10.16 2.39
C VAL A 450 -8.87 -8.88 3.07
N THR A 451 -8.78 -8.90 4.40
CA THR A 451 -8.32 -7.75 5.20
C THR A 451 -6.80 -7.56 5.07
N GLN A 452 -6.34 -6.32 4.86
CA GLN A 452 -4.95 -5.94 4.61
C GLN A 452 -4.55 -4.68 5.44
N PRO A 453 -3.24 -4.48 5.71
CA PRO A 453 -2.17 -5.45 5.53
C PRO A 453 -2.32 -6.61 6.52
N ALA A 454 -2.14 -7.83 6.03
CA ALA A 454 -1.96 -8.98 6.90
C ALA A 454 -0.50 -9.01 7.39
N MET A 455 -0.11 -8.14 8.33
CA MET A 455 1.18 -8.33 9.00
C MET A 455 1.11 -9.63 9.80
N VAL A 456 1.89 -10.62 9.36
CA VAL A 456 2.00 -11.92 10.02
C VAL A 456 3.31 -11.97 10.77
N TYR A 457 3.20 -12.02 12.10
CA TYR A 457 4.30 -12.29 13.01
C TYR A 457 4.37 -13.78 13.34
N SER A 458 5.53 -14.21 13.80
CA SER A 458 5.83 -15.57 14.21
C SER A 458 6.93 -15.55 15.28
N PRO A 459 7.19 -16.67 15.97
CA PRO A 459 8.30 -16.79 16.90
C PRO A 459 9.65 -16.33 16.32
N ASN A 460 9.93 -16.67 15.05
CA ASN A 460 11.17 -16.25 14.39
C ASN A 460 11.25 -14.73 14.11
N THR A 461 10.12 -14.02 14.05
CA THR A 461 10.10 -12.58 13.76
C THR A 461 10.00 -11.70 15.01
N SER A 462 9.37 -12.19 16.08
CA SER A 462 9.11 -11.38 17.28
C SER A 462 9.29 -12.13 18.61
N GLY A 463 9.78 -13.37 18.57
CA GLY A 463 9.85 -14.25 19.73
C GLY A 463 8.47 -14.53 20.33
N ASP A 464 8.44 -14.92 21.60
CA ASP A 464 7.25 -15.32 22.36
C ASP A 464 6.22 -14.21 22.60
N ASN A 465 6.50 -12.99 22.15
CA ASN A 465 5.64 -11.83 22.38
C ASN A 465 4.98 -11.41 21.07
N VAL A 466 3.66 -11.29 21.09
CA VAL A 466 2.91 -10.66 20.01
C VAL A 466 3.27 -9.17 19.99
N PRO A 467 3.67 -8.59 18.85
CA PRO A 467 3.97 -7.16 18.79
C PRO A 467 2.77 -6.27 19.09
N VAL A 468 3.05 -5.04 19.54
CA VAL A 468 1.99 -4.03 19.76
C VAL A 468 1.34 -3.66 18.43
N VAL A 469 0.02 -3.78 18.34
CA VAL A 469 -0.75 -3.28 17.19
C VAL A 469 -0.54 -1.77 17.08
N ARG A 470 -0.09 -1.30 15.92
CA ARG A 470 0.19 0.13 15.73
C ARG A 470 -1.10 0.94 15.63
N VAL A 471 -1.00 2.25 15.84
CA VAL A 471 -2.15 3.17 15.74
C VAL A 471 -2.74 3.24 14.33
N ASP A 472 -1.94 2.96 13.29
CA ASP A 472 -2.35 2.86 11.89
C ASP A 472 -2.78 1.44 11.48
N GLU A 473 -2.84 0.50 12.44
CA GLU A 473 -3.21 -0.89 12.23
C GLU A 473 -4.46 -1.24 13.05
N LYS A 474 -5.38 -1.97 12.42
CA LYS A 474 -6.58 -2.48 13.10
C LYS A 474 -6.40 -3.91 13.57
N PHE A 475 -5.52 -4.66 12.90
CA PHE A 475 -5.46 -6.11 12.96
C PHE A 475 -4.06 -6.61 12.63
N ILE A 476 -3.55 -7.55 13.41
CA ILE A 476 -2.32 -8.29 13.12
C ILE A 476 -2.54 -9.80 13.32
N ARG A 477 -1.68 -10.61 12.70
CA ARG A 477 -1.68 -12.07 12.86
C ARG A 477 -0.39 -12.50 13.57
N TYR A 478 -0.50 -13.47 14.45
CA TYR A 478 0.63 -14.18 15.03
C TYR A 478 0.46 -15.67 14.77
N ARG A 479 1.43 -16.29 14.10
CA ARG A 479 1.31 -17.65 13.61
C ARG A 479 2.47 -18.53 14.06
N THR A 480 2.15 -19.74 14.50
CA THR A 480 3.12 -20.81 14.73
C THR A 480 3.06 -21.86 13.63
N GLU A 481 4.21 -22.35 13.20
CA GLU A 481 4.38 -23.35 12.13
C GLU A 481 5.43 -24.39 12.55
N ASP A 482 5.57 -25.47 11.78
CA ASP A 482 6.66 -26.43 11.98
C ASP A 482 8.02 -25.70 11.90
N TYR A 483 8.90 -25.97 12.87
CA TYR A 483 10.20 -25.29 13.02
C TYR A 483 10.14 -23.77 13.28
N ASN A 484 8.95 -23.21 13.51
CA ASN A 484 8.73 -21.81 13.88
C ASN A 484 7.61 -21.72 14.93
N TRP A 485 7.91 -22.24 16.11
CA TRP A 485 6.96 -22.45 17.19
C TRP A 485 7.57 -22.04 18.54
N THR A 486 6.70 -21.75 19.51
CA THR A 486 7.05 -21.47 20.89
C THR A 486 6.02 -22.07 21.85
N ASP A 487 6.47 -22.47 23.05
CA ASP A 487 5.63 -22.95 24.14
C ASP A 487 4.67 -21.87 24.65
N HIS A 488 5.06 -20.60 24.60
CA HIS A 488 4.32 -19.49 25.20
C HIS A 488 4.15 -18.33 24.22
N ILE A 489 2.90 -17.86 24.09
CA ILE A 489 2.56 -16.69 23.29
C ILE A 489 1.95 -15.65 24.22
N ASN A 490 2.62 -14.51 24.38
CA ASN A 490 2.19 -13.43 25.27
C ASN A 490 1.61 -12.27 24.46
N LEU A 491 0.35 -11.92 24.72
CA LEU A 491 -0.23 -10.68 24.18
C LEU A 491 0.29 -9.47 24.95
N THR A 492 0.33 -8.32 24.27
CA THR A 492 0.77 -7.06 24.89
C THR A 492 -0.22 -6.57 25.95
N THR A 493 0.25 -5.77 26.90
CA THR A 493 -0.62 -5.17 27.92
C THR A 493 -1.40 -3.96 27.41
N ALA A 494 -0.93 -3.35 26.31
CA ALA A 494 -1.50 -2.18 25.68
C ALA A 494 -1.62 -2.34 24.16
N ALA A 495 -2.71 -1.81 23.62
CA ALA A 495 -2.97 -1.68 22.18
C ALA A 495 -4.05 -0.59 21.97
N PRO A 496 -4.25 -0.10 20.73
CA PRO A 496 -5.39 0.75 20.40
C PRO A 496 -6.73 0.05 20.72
N ILE A 497 -7.69 0.78 21.28
CA ILE A 497 -9.00 0.22 21.61
C ILE A 497 -9.68 -0.30 20.33
N TYR A 498 -10.31 -1.46 20.45
CA TYR A 498 -10.91 -2.26 19.39
C TYR A 498 -9.90 -2.79 18.35
N SER A 499 -8.59 -2.83 18.64
CA SER A 499 -7.66 -3.57 17.80
C SER A 499 -7.84 -5.07 17.96
N TYR A 500 -7.51 -5.84 16.93
CA TYR A 500 -7.66 -7.29 16.90
C TYR A 500 -6.33 -8.00 16.72
N VAL A 501 -6.18 -9.16 17.36
CA VAL A 501 -5.05 -10.08 17.18
C VAL A 501 -5.62 -11.45 16.85
N GLU A 502 -5.27 -11.98 15.69
CA GLU A 502 -5.49 -13.39 15.37
C GLU A 502 -4.25 -14.20 15.77
N ILE A 503 -4.45 -15.28 16.52
CA ILE A 503 -3.40 -16.25 16.84
C ILE A 503 -3.78 -17.59 16.20
N SER A 504 -2.90 -18.14 15.37
CA SER A 504 -3.15 -19.40 14.68
C SER A 504 -1.98 -20.38 14.74
N SER A 505 -2.29 -21.67 14.66
CA SER A 505 -1.29 -22.73 14.54
C SER A 505 -1.49 -23.52 13.24
N GLU A 506 -0.50 -23.41 12.36
CA GLU A 506 -0.39 -24.15 11.09
C GLU A 506 0.59 -25.33 11.19
N ILE A 507 0.97 -25.73 12.42
CA ILE A 507 1.80 -26.93 12.70
C ILE A 507 1.17 -28.16 12.04
N THR A 508 1.95 -28.95 11.32
CA THR A 508 1.46 -30.17 10.65
C THR A 508 1.75 -31.44 11.43
N ALA A 509 2.68 -31.39 12.39
CA ALA A 509 2.96 -32.50 13.29
C ALA A 509 1.69 -32.97 14.03
N ILE A 510 1.55 -34.29 14.18
CA ILE A 510 0.46 -34.93 14.95
C ILE A 510 0.83 -35.04 16.43
N GLU A 511 2.12 -34.95 16.73
CA GLU A 511 2.64 -34.89 18.09
C GLU A 511 2.03 -33.69 18.83
N GLY A 512 1.72 -33.84 20.12
CA GLY A 512 0.89 -32.93 20.94
C GLY A 512 1.49 -31.54 21.24
N TRP A 513 2.27 -30.98 20.32
CA TRP A 513 2.81 -29.63 20.37
C TRP A 513 1.67 -28.61 20.37
N HIS A 514 1.69 -27.74 21.37
CA HIS A 514 0.71 -26.68 21.50
C HIS A 514 1.31 -25.50 22.24
N SER A 515 0.95 -24.30 21.84
CA SER A 515 1.35 -23.08 22.54
C SER A 515 0.33 -22.75 23.64
N GLN A 516 0.81 -22.09 24.68
CA GLN A 516 -0.02 -21.49 25.73
C GLN A 516 -0.13 -19.99 25.47
N ILE A 517 -1.33 -19.51 25.20
CA ILE A 517 -1.61 -18.09 24.98
C ILE A 517 -1.92 -17.43 26.31
N HIS A 518 -1.08 -16.46 26.68
CA HIS A 518 -1.18 -15.66 27.89
C HIS A 518 -1.62 -14.24 27.54
N ARG A 519 -2.72 -13.78 28.15
CA ARG A 519 -3.18 -12.39 28.03
C ARG A 519 -2.77 -11.54 29.23
N ARG A 520 -2.88 -12.13 30.42
CA ARG A 520 -2.50 -11.61 31.74
C ARG A 520 -2.30 -12.76 32.71
N ALA A 521 -1.57 -12.52 33.80
CA ALA A 521 -1.24 -13.53 34.81
C ALA A 521 -2.48 -14.08 35.58
N ASP A 522 -3.57 -13.32 35.65
CA ASP A 522 -4.80 -13.65 36.39
C ASP A 522 -5.94 -14.16 35.49
N GLN A 523 -5.66 -14.34 34.20
CA GLN A 523 -6.66 -14.72 33.20
C GLN A 523 -6.46 -16.12 32.67
N ARG A 524 -7.49 -16.62 31.97
CA ARG A 524 -7.43 -17.87 31.23
C ARG A 524 -6.23 -17.93 30.29
N VAL A 525 -5.49 -19.02 30.40
CA VAL A 525 -4.47 -19.47 29.46
C VAL A 525 -5.13 -20.39 28.43
N TYR A 526 -4.98 -20.08 27.14
CA TYR A 526 -5.53 -20.89 26.05
C TYR A 526 -4.49 -21.84 25.48
N ARG A 527 -4.88 -23.07 25.17
CA ARG A 527 -4.06 -24.01 24.39
C ARG A 527 -4.31 -23.75 22.91
N CYS A 528 -3.28 -23.37 22.16
CA CYS A 528 -3.30 -23.29 20.71
C CYS A 528 -2.57 -24.49 20.10
N GLN A 529 -3.35 -25.47 19.66
CA GLN A 529 -2.90 -26.70 19.02
C GLN A 529 -3.11 -26.63 17.50
N ARG A 530 -2.61 -27.64 16.79
CA ARG A 530 -2.71 -27.75 15.33
C ARG A 530 -4.11 -27.42 14.81
N GLY A 531 -4.17 -26.45 13.88
CA GLY A 531 -5.41 -26.04 13.19
C GLY A 531 -6.24 -24.99 13.94
N ASP A 532 -5.86 -24.64 15.17
CA ASP A 532 -6.58 -23.64 15.95
C ASP A 532 -6.40 -22.24 15.39
N ARG A 533 -7.47 -21.45 15.53
CA ARG A 533 -7.50 -20.02 15.24
C ARG A 533 -8.28 -19.30 16.33
N TYR A 534 -7.58 -18.44 17.06
CA TYR A 534 -8.13 -17.55 18.07
C TYR A 534 -8.23 -16.13 17.53
N LEU A 535 -9.27 -15.39 17.94
CA LEU A 535 -9.34 -13.95 17.72
C LEU A 535 -9.55 -13.26 19.07
N PHE A 536 -8.66 -12.32 19.37
CA PHE A 536 -8.73 -11.46 20.54
C PHE A 536 -8.99 -10.02 20.12
N MET A 537 -9.78 -9.30 20.91
CA MET A 537 -10.08 -7.88 20.72
C MET A 537 -9.67 -7.09 21.97
N TYR A 538 -8.94 -6.00 21.79
CA TYR A 538 -8.56 -5.12 22.89
C TYR A 538 -9.71 -4.18 23.22
N ASN A 539 -10.43 -4.44 24.30
CA ASN A 539 -11.71 -3.77 24.56
C ASN A 539 -11.55 -2.39 25.22
N SER A 540 -12.66 -1.66 25.36
CA SER A 540 -12.69 -0.31 25.95
C SER A 540 -12.28 -0.24 27.41
N GLN A 541 -12.16 -1.39 28.09
CA GLN A 541 -11.66 -1.51 29.46
C GLN A 541 -10.14 -1.79 29.47
N SER A 542 -9.47 -1.65 28.34
CA SER A 542 -8.02 -1.87 28.18
C SER A 542 -7.62 -3.32 28.49
N ARG A 543 -8.39 -4.30 27.99
CA ARG A 543 -8.17 -5.74 28.20
C ARG A 543 -8.36 -6.53 26.90
N TRP A 544 -7.53 -7.56 26.70
CA TRP A 544 -7.74 -8.53 25.62
C TRP A 544 -8.87 -9.48 25.98
N GLU A 545 -9.90 -9.48 25.13
CA GLU A 545 -11.08 -10.33 25.24
C GLU A 545 -11.10 -11.31 24.08
N ALA A 546 -11.34 -12.60 24.38
CA ALA A 546 -11.50 -13.60 23.33
C ALA A 546 -12.87 -13.42 22.67
N VAL A 547 -12.87 -13.12 21.37
CA VAL A 547 -14.11 -12.95 20.57
C VAL A 547 -14.36 -14.13 19.63
N LYS A 548 -13.33 -14.94 19.37
CA LYS A 548 -13.46 -16.24 18.72
C LYS A 548 -12.46 -17.20 19.33
N THR A 549 -12.95 -18.37 19.75
CA THR A 549 -12.12 -19.48 20.20
C THR A 549 -12.48 -20.75 19.39
N PRO A 550 -11.51 -21.64 19.16
CA PRO A 550 -11.76 -22.94 18.55
C PRO A 550 -12.48 -23.85 19.53
N ILE A 551 -13.17 -24.84 18.98
CA ILE A 551 -13.73 -25.95 19.73
C ILE A 551 -12.72 -27.09 19.64
N HIS A 552 -12.17 -27.52 20.77
CA HIS A 552 -11.28 -28.67 20.78
C HIS A 552 -12.09 -29.94 20.63
N SER A 553 -11.79 -30.75 19.62
CA SER A 553 -12.51 -31.99 19.33
C SER A 553 -11.54 -33.17 19.33
N TYR A 554 -11.86 -34.18 20.13
CA TYR A 554 -11.01 -35.35 20.34
C TYR A 554 -11.77 -36.65 20.14
N GLY A 555 -11.06 -37.67 19.68
CA GLY A 555 -11.46 -39.06 19.84
C GLY A 555 -11.37 -39.49 21.30
N ALA A 556 -12.19 -40.47 21.72
CA ALA A 556 -12.20 -40.94 23.10
C ALA A 556 -10.83 -41.49 23.55
N ALA A 557 -10.10 -42.17 22.66
CA ALA A 557 -8.75 -42.65 22.95
C ALA A 557 -7.75 -41.51 23.17
N GLN A 558 -7.85 -40.43 22.40
CA GLN A 558 -6.99 -39.25 22.54
C GLN A 558 -7.31 -38.44 23.79
N ALA A 559 -8.60 -38.30 24.14
CA ALA A 559 -9.01 -37.66 25.39
C ALA A 559 -8.55 -38.44 26.63
N GLY A 560 -8.37 -39.76 26.48
CA GLY A 560 -7.90 -40.66 27.53
C GLY A 560 -8.96 -40.93 28.60
N THR A 561 -8.60 -41.75 29.59
CA THR A 561 -9.48 -42.08 30.72
C THR A 561 -9.55 -40.96 31.77
N GLN A 562 -8.58 -40.04 31.76
CA GLN A 562 -8.52 -38.85 32.61
C GLN A 562 -8.19 -37.66 31.73
N MET A 563 -9.15 -36.76 31.54
CA MET A 563 -8.89 -35.50 30.87
C MET A 563 -8.02 -34.61 31.76
N ILE A 564 -6.95 -34.04 31.18
CA ILE A 564 -6.01 -33.16 31.90
C ILE A 564 -6.64 -31.78 32.11
N ASP A 565 -7.13 -31.17 31.04
CA ASP A 565 -7.80 -29.87 31.00
C ASP A 565 -8.73 -29.79 29.77
N THR A 566 -9.37 -28.64 29.59
CA THR A 566 -10.18 -28.29 28.41
C THR A 566 -9.36 -27.57 27.33
N GLY A 567 -8.34 -26.80 27.72
CA GLY A 567 -7.51 -25.98 26.84
C GLY A 567 -8.23 -24.76 26.21
N THR A 568 -9.54 -24.82 26.02
CA THR A 568 -10.43 -23.78 25.44
C THR A 568 -11.82 -23.85 26.09
N GLU A 569 -12.70 -22.88 25.82
CA GLU A 569 -14.03 -22.80 26.46
C GLU A 569 -14.88 -24.05 26.23
N GLU A 570 -14.77 -24.67 25.05
CA GLU A 570 -15.59 -25.82 24.68
C GLU A 570 -14.72 -26.98 24.18
N THR A 571 -14.86 -28.13 24.83
CA THR A 571 -14.21 -29.38 24.45
C THR A 571 -15.24 -30.44 24.10
N ARG A 572 -15.07 -31.11 22.96
CA ARG A 572 -15.92 -32.20 22.48
C ARG A 572 -15.14 -33.50 22.44
N VAL A 573 -15.72 -34.56 23.00
CA VAL A 573 -15.16 -35.91 22.92
C VAL A 573 -16.15 -36.83 22.24
N HIS A 574 -15.67 -37.54 21.22
CA HIS A 574 -16.50 -38.41 20.38
C HIS A 574 -16.10 -39.88 20.61
N PHE A 575 -17.04 -40.67 21.12
CA PHE A 575 -16.88 -42.11 21.31
C PHE A 575 -17.42 -42.84 20.07
N ARG A 576 -16.60 -43.70 19.46
CA ARG A 576 -16.95 -44.47 18.26
C ARG A 576 -16.43 -45.91 18.37
N ASP A 577 -16.98 -46.82 17.59
CA ASP A 577 -16.40 -48.16 17.49
C ASP A 577 -14.97 -48.06 16.94
N GLY A 578 -14.00 -48.63 17.66
CA GLY A 578 -12.56 -48.49 17.37
C GLY A 578 -11.86 -47.27 18.00
N ASP A 579 -12.61 -46.32 18.55
CA ASP A 579 -12.10 -45.13 19.26
C ASP A 579 -12.95 -44.87 20.51
N TRP A 580 -12.66 -45.64 21.55
CA TRP A 580 -13.50 -45.76 22.75
C TRP A 580 -12.65 -46.02 23.98
N VAL A 581 -13.07 -45.48 25.12
CA VAL A 581 -12.54 -45.80 26.45
C VAL A 581 -13.66 -46.24 27.37
N ARG A 582 -13.38 -47.18 28.28
CA ARG A 582 -14.37 -47.75 29.22
C ARG A 582 -14.92 -46.71 30.19
N GLU A 583 -14.02 -45.88 30.67
CA GLU A 583 -14.28 -44.87 31.68
C GLU A 583 -13.60 -43.58 31.26
N ILE A 584 -14.26 -42.44 31.47
CA ILE A 584 -13.68 -41.11 31.29
C ILE A 584 -13.97 -40.26 32.51
N THR A 585 -12.94 -39.58 33.00
CA THR A 585 -13.04 -38.63 34.11
C THR A 585 -12.78 -37.23 33.57
N LEU A 586 -13.73 -36.32 33.80
CA LEU A 586 -13.59 -34.91 33.41
C LEU A 586 -12.42 -34.24 34.15
N PRO A 587 -11.89 -33.10 33.69
CA PRO A 587 -10.77 -32.42 34.35
C PRO A 587 -11.04 -32.11 35.83
N VAL A 588 -10.00 -32.16 36.67
CA VAL A 588 -10.11 -31.82 38.10
C VAL A 588 -10.38 -30.31 38.28
N THR A 589 -9.73 -29.51 37.45
CA THR A 589 -9.87 -28.05 37.42
C THR A 589 -10.11 -27.57 36.00
N ALA A 590 -10.90 -26.53 35.85
CA ALA A 590 -11.15 -25.84 34.59
C ALA A 590 -11.49 -24.37 34.86
N TRP A 591 -11.68 -23.58 33.81
CA TRP A 591 -12.14 -22.20 33.97
C TRP A 591 -13.65 -22.16 34.19
N GLN A 592 -14.13 -21.10 34.86
CA GLN A 592 -15.56 -20.90 35.06
C GLN A 592 -16.29 -20.95 33.70
N ASP A 593 -17.39 -21.70 33.67
CA ASP A 593 -18.24 -21.91 32.49
C ASP A 593 -17.63 -22.71 31.34
N ASP A 594 -16.46 -23.32 31.53
CA ASP A 594 -15.93 -24.30 30.58
C ASP A 594 -16.93 -25.44 30.35
N GLU A 595 -17.05 -25.89 29.10
CA GLU A 595 -17.95 -26.95 28.70
C GLU A 595 -17.21 -28.18 28.16
N VAL A 596 -17.63 -29.35 28.61
CA VAL A 596 -17.25 -30.63 28.02
C VAL A 596 -18.51 -31.31 27.48
N ILE A 597 -18.50 -31.59 26.18
CA ILE A 597 -19.58 -32.29 25.48
C ILE A 597 -19.10 -33.68 25.08
N LEU A 598 -19.73 -34.70 25.62
CA LEU A 598 -19.45 -36.10 25.30
C LEU A 598 -20.56 -36.62 24.39
N THR A 599 -20.18 -37.19 23.24
CA THR A 599 -21.12 -37.84 22.31
C THR A 599 -20.69 -39.29 22.10
N SER A 600 -21.64 -40.21 21.98
CA SER A 600 -21.31 -41.62 21.71
C SER A 600 -22.12 -42.21 20.59
N ASN A 601 -21.43 -42.70 19.56
CA ASN A 601 -21.95 -43.59 18.54
C ASN A 601 -21.42 -45.03 18.71
N ALA A 602 -20.59 -45.27 19.73
CA ALA A 602 -20.03 -46.58 20.02
C ALA A 602 -21.11 -47.57 20.46
N THR A 603 -20.93 -48.84 20.10
CA THR A 603 -21.81 -49.94 20.48
C THR A 603 -21.67 -50.28 21.96
N LEU A 604 -20.46 -50.13 22.52
CA LEU A 604 -20.20 -50.33 23.95
C LEU A 604 -20.51 -49.07 24.75
N THR A 605 -21.19 -49.24 25.89
CA THR A 605 -21.51 -48.15 26.82
C THR A 605 -20.26 -47.74 27.59
N ALA A 606 -19.93 -46.44 27.60
CA ALA A 606 -18.86 -45.88 28.42
C ALA A 606 -19.42 -45.30 29.74
N THR A 607 -18.58 -45.13 30.75
CA THR A 607 -18.95 -44.49 32.01
C THR A 607 -18.21 -43.17 32.22
N VAL A 608 -18.94 -42.09 32.45
CA VAL A 608 -18.39 -40.81 32.94
C VAL A 608 -18.28 -40.89 34.45
N MET A 609 -17.07 -40.76 34.98
CA MET A 609 -16.80 -40.96 36.40
C MET A 609 -17.33 -39.80 37.26
N GLY A 610 -18.01 -40.14 38.36
CA GLY A 610 -18.64 -39.18 39.26
C GLY A 610 -17.68 -38.34 40.12
N SER A 611 -16.39 -38.68 40.16
CA SER A 611 -15.38 -38.06 41.03
C SER A 611 -15.32 -36.53 40.91
N ASN A 612 -15.45 -36.00 39.70
CA ASN A 612 -15.40 -34.56 39.41
C ASN A 612 -16.78 -33.95 39.12
N LEU A 613 -17.86 -34.73 39.20
CA LEU A 613 -19.22 -34.24 38.99
C LEU A 613 -19.82 -33.68 40.29
N GLU A 614 -20.69 -32.69 40.16
CA GLU A 614 -21.41 -32.07 41.30
C GLU A 614 -22.29 -33.09 42.03
N THR A 615 -22.84 -34.08 41.31
CA THR A 615 -23.67 -35.15 41.87
C THR A 615 -22.87 -36.24 42.59
N GLY A 616 -21.56 -36.34 42.35
CA GLY A 616 -20.72 -37.46 42.82
C GLY A 616 -21.00 -38.83 42.17
N ALA A 617 -22.13 -38.97 41.46
CA ALA A 617 -22.56 -40.23 40.84
C ALA A 617 -22.07 -40.33 39.40
N SER A 618 -21.49 -41.48 39.04
CA SER A 618 -21.08 -41.77 37.67
C SER A 618 -22.29 -41.85 36.73
N VAL A 619 -22.10 -41.41 35.48
CA VAL A 619 -23.16 -41.33 34.46
C VAL A 619 -22.81 -42.25 33.29
N GLN A 620 -23.78 -43.05 32.83
CA GLN A 620 -23.59 -43.89 31.65
C GLN A 620 -23.72 -43.07 30.36
N LEU A 621 -22.83 -43.30 29.41
CA LEU A 621 -22.82 -42.72 28.07
C LEU A 621 -23.06 -43.83 27.05
N LYS A 622 -24.31 -43.97 26.62
CA LYS A 622 -24.79 -45.00 25.70
C LYS A 622 -24.74 -44.52 24.25
N LYS A 623 -24.91 -45.44 23.31
CA LYS A 623 -25.06 -45.13 21.89
C LYS A 623 -26.21 -44.15 21.66
N GLY A 624 -25.95 -43.07 20.94
CA GLY A 624 -26.89 -41.97 20.69
C GLY A 624 -26.90 -40.87 21.75
N ASP A 625 -26.22 -41.05 22.89
CA ASP A 625 -26.23 -40.05 23.96
C ASP A 625 -25.36 -38.83 23.60
N THR A 626 -25.82 -37.67 24.04
CA THR A 626 -25.03 -36.44 24.14
C THR A 626 -25.15 -35.91 25.57
N LEU A 627 -24.03 -35.82 26.26
CA LEU A 627 -23.93 -35.32 27.63
C LEU A 627 -23.13 -34.02 27.63
N ILE A 628 -23.69 -32.98 28.24
CA ILE A 628 -23.05 -31.66 28.35
C ILE A 628 -22.76 -31.40 29.81
N PHE A 629 -21.53 -30.99 30.11
CA PHE A 629 -21.08 -30.66 31.45
C PHE A 629 -20.50 -29.26 31.44
N ARG A 630 -20.87 -28.42 32.42
CA ARG A 630 -20.32 -27.08 32.62
C ARG A 630 -19.59 -27.00 33.95
N TYR A 631 -18.39 -26.42 33.96
CA TYR A 631 -17.58 -26.28 35.17
C TYR A 631 -18.02 -25.10 36.03
N ILE A 632 -18.14 -25.33 37.34
CA ILE A 632 -18.47 -24.32 38.34
C ILE A 632 -17.27 -24.12 39.25
N ALA A 633 -16.57 -23.00 39.09
CA ALA A 633 -15.30 -22.73 39.77
C ALA A 633 -15.45 -22.59 41.29
N SER A 634 -16.60 -22.09 41.77
CA SER A 634 -16.88 -21.93 43.20
C SER A 634 -17.02 -23.27 43.94
N THR A 635 -17.48 -24.32 43.27
CA THR A 635 -17.60 -25.68 43.83
C THR A 635 -16.49 -26.61 43.38
N ARG A 636 -15.70 -26.21 42.36
CA ARG A 636 -14.69 -27.03 41.69
C ARG A 636 -15.25 -28.35 41.15
N LYS A 637 -16.47 -28.31 40.62
CA LYS A 637 -17.19 -29.48 40.10
C LYS A 637 -17.83 -29.21 38.75
N TRP A 638 -18.07 -30.28 38.01
CA TRP A 638 -18.80 -30.29 36.76
C TRP A 638 -20.28 -30.53 37.00
N ARG A 639 -21.12 -29.58 36.58
CA ARG A 639 -22.57 -29.72 36.59
C ARG A 639 -23.02 -30.24 35.24
N ARG A 640 -23.83 -31.30 35.24
CA ARG A 640 -24.50 -31.78 34.03
C ARG A 640 -25.58 -30.78 33.62
N HIS A 641 -25.58 -30.36 32.36
CA HIS A 641 -26.60 -29.50 31.78
C HIS A 641 -27.40 -30.29 30.73
N LEU A 642 -28.70 -30.00 30.59
CA LEU A 642 -29.55 -30.58 29.54
C LEU A 642 -29.52 -29.62 28.34
N SER A 643 -29.45 -30.13 27.12
CA SER A 643 -29.53 -29.27 25.94
C SER A 643 -30.93 -28.63 25.86
N ALA A 644 -30.98 -27.34 25.49
CA ALA A 644 -32.23 -26.60 25.27
C ALA A 644 -33.16 -27.22 24.20
N SER A 645 -32.72 -28.24 23.48
CA SER A 645 -33.49 -28.96 22.47
C SER A 645 -34.55 -29.93 23.02
N LYS A 646 -34.85 -29.90 24.33
CA LYS A 646 -35.95 -30.65 24.95
C LYS A 646 -36.96 -29.79 25.74
N GLU A 647 -36.73 -28.49 25.89
CA GLU A 647 -37.69 -27.61 26.58
C GLU A 647 -38.86 -27.16 25.67
N SER A 648 -38.77 -27.31 24.34
CA SER A 648 -39.89 -26.98 23.43
C SER A 648 -40.85 -28.14 23.14
N ALA A 649 -40.76 -29.26 23.88
CA ALA A 649 -41.66 -30.40 23.74
C ALA A 649 -42.41 -30.73 25.04
N ALA A 650 -42.37 -29.82 26.01
CA ALA A 650 -43.04 -29.96 27.30
C ALA A 650 -43.68 -28.63 27.74
N GLU A 651 -44.24 -27.87 26.80
CA GLU A 651 -45.36 -26.98 27.07
C GLU A 651 -46.35 -27.18 25.90
N ASP A 652 -47.49 -27.80 26.24
CA ASP A 652 -48.66 -27.99 25.37
C ASP A 652 -49.25 -26.66 24.87
#